data_AF-A0A9D9I316-F1
#
_entry.id   AF-A0A9D9I316-F1
#
_cell.length_a   1.000
_cell.length_b   1.000
_cell.length_c   1.000
_cell.angle_alpha   90.00
_cell.angle_beta   90.00
_cell.angle_gamma   90.00
#
_symmetry.space_group_name_H-M   'P 1'
#
loop_
_entity.id
_entity.type
_entity.pdbx_description
1 polymer ?
#
loop_
_entity_poly.entity_id
_entity_poly.type
_entity_poly.pdbx_seq_one_letter_code
_entity_poly.pdbx_strand_id
1 'polypeptide(L)'
;MKQYKGSTYKWTTSNKSVASVNQKGVVVANQEGTTVIRCYAESKKSAYMAQYTIKVNTEKKVATQAQLTKALQNKKITSLIIDTNKDVDFEIPEGNYQNVSLSVNAPNADVENYGVFKSIKILMIKPNTWHEQASGNRITVKALQARIVVEKGASVDAMSFTKKDANVNVEVNGTVSELKVTQENMLTVKANGTIDTVSMNAPASVDLEVNGTINTVAMNASGQLNVNGTTKNEIPVVVSDKAEGAKVNAAVKVEVHTPVKVDVSLEKGAEGSSVKVSDDNVDVTVKNETDDKVVVEKPSGNQEVDTTKKPTSDETITSPVEDTTTEVTTSLAEQSGLKIVNVESVENGKVRLTLNKAYPQLTQSMLSIICTTGGSDMTIQRIEPSADYTTFDIITSYYDDNGYSLAIIFSDNSLIEKGFVSKYDCPQLTSVNTTRVSGTEATLKYIADEPGTFYYIIKENATSRMSTKAVHQVPNELDGITEAYMLQNGTSVSMKSQANEVTIHTLKEGSAYTIYYMAASTDGKTTLIKKIDIDSKVVVGDTSSIKIESAEGYYKYVSFFGENYRYEITLSEPTKEALTLDNFKISCPKGNLTIGRVETMDNQHYTVYMKSGVIPQGNNYFTATITFQDGTTARKDFYVDFDAPIIATTSSSVSRTGEKQLKVTLKSDEEGSIYWTILQPSDVFEPDTTAKKDPKLVMDANPTEQALVSGEGTFTVDLSEVPANNSYFCFVTKDAKGNYTEFMYYLAIPEYKEPEVPGSGTEDTTPKTFEITSVSAYKGMADVITLSFKLKDSVDFKSAKFAIKNNNTGMAQNFIHGQNIIENSSTEFQFIGSYYTSGNYTVTVTLSDGRVGTANFTIS
;
A
#
# COMPACT_ATOMS: atom_id res chain seq x y z
N MET A 1 -40.63 -5.43 -9.39
CA MET A 1 -40.84 -6.64 -8.57
C MET A 1 -41.96 -7.46 -9.20
N LYS A 2 -41.70 -8.69 -9.66
CA LYS A 2 -42.68 -9.55 -10.33
C LYS A 2 -43.49 -10.29 -9.25
N GLN A 3 -44.77 -9.94 -9.07
CA GLN A 3 -45.63 -10.62 -8.10
C GLN A 3 -46.07 -11.98 -8.68
N TYR A 4 -45.94 -13.05 -7.90
CA TYR A 4 -46.40 -14.38 -8.29
C TYR A 4 -47.93 -14.44 -8.28
N LYS A 5 -48.50 -14.93 -9.38
CA LYS A 5 -49.95 -14.96 -9.59
C LYS A 5 -50.61 -15.88 -8.56
N GLY A 6 -51.48 -15.30 -7.72
CA GLY A 6 -52.18 -16.02 -6.66
C GLY A 6 -51.51 -15.98 -5.28
N SER A 7 -50.43 -15.20 -5.11
CA SER A 7 -49.75 -14.99 -3.84
C SER A 7 -50.04 -13.62 -3.22
N THR A 8 -50.18 -13.56 -1.91
CA THR A 8 -50.32 -12.33 -1.12
C THR A 8 -49.00 -11.93 -0.48
N TYR A 9 -48.70 -10.62 -0.48
CA TYR A 9 -47.46 -10.07 0.05
C TYR A 9 -47.74 -9.12 1.21
N LYS A 10 -47.07 -9.32 2.34
CA LYS A 10 -47.12 -8.43 3.50
C LYS A 10 -45.73 -7.93 3.83
N TRP A 11 -45.59 -6.62 3.90
CA TRP A 11 -44.34 -5.95 4.25
C TRP A 11 -44.39 -5.40 5.66
N THR A 12 -43.33 -5.61 6.43
CA THR A 12 -43.17 -5.02 7.75
C THR A 12 -41.76 -4.46 7.91
N THR A 13 -41.63 -3.50 8.82
CA THR A 13 -40.36 -2.95 9.27
C THR A 13 -40.24 -3.21 10.76
N SER A 14 -39.05 -3.60 11.24
CA SER A 14 -38.81 -3.75 12.67
C SER A 14 -38.76 -2.40 13.38
N ASN A 15 -38.48 -1.31 12.66
CA ASN A 15 -38.43 0.04 13.19
C ASN A 15 -38.78 1.07 12.11
N LYS A 16 -40.04 1.54 12.13
CA LYS A 16 -40.58 2.53 11.16
C LYS A 16 -39.94 3.91 11.30
N SER A 17 -39.37 4.26 12.46
CA SER A 17 -38.68 5.55 12.63
C SER A 17 -37.37 5.58 11.85
N VAL A 18 -36.69 4.44 11.69
CA VAL A 18 -35.45 4.30 10.90
C VAL A 18 -35.75 4.17 9.40
N ALA A 19 -36.60 3.21 9.01
CA ALA A 19 -37.04 3.07 7.63
C ALA A 19 -38.46 2.49 7.56
N SER A 20 -39.26 3.04 6.64
CA SER A 20 -40.62 2.60 6.38
C SER A 20 -40.72 1.86 5.07
N VAL A 21 -41.61 0.87 4.98
CA VAL A 21 -41.88 0.12 3.75
C VAL A 21 -43.38 0.21 3.43
N ASN A 22 -43.72 0.50 2.18
CA ASN A 22 -45.12 0.53 1.76
C ASN A 22 -45.59 -0.85 1.26
N GLN A 23 -46.89 -0.98 0.94
CA GLN A 23 -47.49 -2.24 0.47
C GLN A 23 -46.89 -2.77 -0.84
N LYS A 24 -46.21 -1.92 -1.61
CA LYS A 24 -45.52 -2.27 -2.86
C LYS A 24 -44.05 -2.68 -2.63
N GLY A 25 -43.58 -2.69 -1.38
CA GLY A 25 -42.18 -3.00 -1.04
C GLY A 25 -41.21 -1.83 -1.25
N VAL A 26 -41.70 -0.61 -1.48
CA VAL A 26 -40.83 0.57 -1.58
C VAL A 26 -40.43 1.00 -0.18
N VAL A 27 -39.12 1.04 0.05
CA VAL A 27 -38.54 1.46 1.32
C VAL A 27 -38.14 2.93 1.28
N VAL A 28 -38.51 3.68 2.31
CA VAL A 28 -38.11 5.08 2.53
C VAL A 28 -37.29 5.14 3.80
N ALA A 29 -36.04 5.58 3.68
CA ALA A 29 -35.17 5.90 4.81
C ALA A 29 -35.70 7.15 5.53
N ASN A 30 -35.86 7.06 6.85
CA ASN A 30 -36.47 8.10 7.67
C ASN A 30 -35.46 8.74 8.62
N GLN A 31 -34.78 7.94 9.44
CA GLN A 31 -33.78 8.40 10.43
C GLN A 31 -32.59 7.45 10.48
N GLU A 32 -31.47 7.95 11.01
CA GLU A 32 -30.26 7.16 11.25
C GLU A 32 -30.56 5.95 12.13
N GLY A 33 -29.93 4.83 11.80
CA GLY A 33 -30.03 3.60 12.57
C GLY A 33 -30.17 2.37 11.70
N THR A 34 -30.40 1.24 12.35
CA THR A 34 -30.52 -0.06 11.69
C THR A 34 -31.92 -0.61 11.90
N THR A 35 -32.56 -1.06 10.82
CA THR A 35 -33.86 -1.72 10.88
C THR A 35 -33.93 -2.89 9.92
N VAL A 36 -34.85 -3.83 10.15
CA VAL A 36 -35.05 -5.00 9.31
C VAL A 36 -36.37 -4.85 8.58
N ILE A 37 -36.33 -4.85 7.26
CA ILE A 37 -37.52 -4.96 6.41
C ILE A 37 -37.79 -6.43 6.15
N ARG A 38 -39.03 -6.86 6.36
CA ARG A 38 -39.47 -8.23 6.11
C ARG A 38 -40.56 -8.25 5.06
N CYS A 39 -40.45 -9.19 4.13
CA CYS A 39 -41.48 -9.54 3.16
C CYS A 39 -41.99 -10.94 3.47
N TYR A 40 -43.27 -11.06 3.73
CA TYR A 40 -43.97 -12.35 3.85
C TYR A 40 -44.74 -12.57 2.56
N ALA A 41 -44.42 -13.64 1.84
CA ALA A 41 -45.11 -14.05 0.63
C ALA A 41 -45.86 -15.36 0.90
N GLU A 42 -47.18 -15.34 0.74
CA GLU A 42 -48.05 -16.48 1.03
C GLU A 42 -48.83 -16.89 -0.21
N SER A 43 -48.88 -18.18 -0.50
CA SER A 43 -49.66 -18.78 -1.59
C SER A 43 -50.51 -19.92 -1.05
N LYS A 44 -51.43 -20.45 -1.86
CA LYS A 44 -52.28 -21.60 -1.46
C LYS A 44 -51.50 -22.88 -1.07
N LYS A 45 -50.21 -23.00 -1.41
CA LYS A 45 -49.38 -24.21 -1.17
C LYS A 45 -48.22 -23.99 -0.20
N SER A 46 -47.72 -22.76 -0.04
CA SER A 46 -46.49 -22.47 0.71
C SER A 46 -46.40 -21.00 1.13
N ALA A 47 -45.72 -20.75 2.26
CA ALA A 47 -45.41 -19.41 2.77
C ALA A 47 -43.89 -19.23 2.94
N TYR A 48 -43.39 -18.06 2.55
CA TYR A 48 -41.98 -17.70 2.57
C TYR A 48 -41.78 -16.34 3.24
N MET A 49 -40.67 -16.17 3.95
CA MET A 49 -40.27 -14.91 4.56
C MET A 49 -38.86 -14.54 4.11
N ALA A 50 -38.72 -13.35 3.54
CA ALA A 50 -37.44 -12.73 3.24
C ALA A 50 -37.23 -11.55 4.19
N GLN A 51 -36.01 -11.40 4.74
CA GLN A 51 -35.65 -10.27 5.57
C GLN A 51 -34.38 -9.60 5.05
N TYR A 52 -34.30 -8.28 5.21
CA TYR A 52 -33.15 -7.49 4.83
C TYR A 52 -32.88 -6.41 5.87
N THR A 53 -31.64 -6.33 6.34
CA THR A 53 -31.20 -5.32 7.30
C THR A 53 -30.79 -4.07 6.54
N ILE A 54 -31.45 -2.96 6.82
CA ILE A 54 -31.18 -1.64 6.28
C ILE A 54 -30.50 -0.80 7.35
N LYS A 55 -29.31 -0.29 7.01
CA LYS A 55 -28.62 0.72 7.79
C LYS A 55 -28.78 2.07 7.09
N VAL A 56 -29.42 3.02 7.75
CA VAL A 56 -29.56 4.39 7.28
C VAL A 56 -28.43 5.20 7.92
N ASN A 57 -27.55 5.75 7.09
CA ASN A 57 -26.48 6.66 7.51
C ASN A 57 -26.81 8.09 7.05
N THR A 58 -26.42 9.06 7.87
CA THR A 58 -26.53 10.50 7.58
C THR A 58 -25.22 11.07 7.00
N GLU A 59 -24.18 10.25 6.95
CA GLU A 59 -22.90 10.54 6.31
C GLU A 59 -22.89 10.13 4.84
N LYS A 60 -22.32 10.99 3.99
CA LYS A 60 -22.10 10.70 2.58
C LYS A 60 -20.66 11.00 2.17
N LYS A 61 -19.98 10.00 1.64
CA LYS A 61 -18.70 10.15 0.94
C LYS A 61 -18.89 10.38 -0.57
N VAL A 62 -18.08 11.26 -1.16
CA VAL A 62 -18.09 11.61 -2.58
C VAL A 62 -16.65 11.77 -3.09
N ALA A 63 -16.39 11.40 -4.34
CA ALA A 63 -15.07 11.47 -4.97
C ALA A 63 -15.07 12.25 -6.31
N THR A 64 -16.23 12.74 -6.74
CA THR A 64 -16.42 13.43 -8.03
C THR A 64 -17.44 14.57 -7.92
N GLN A 65 -17.35 15.57 -8.79
CA GLN A 65 -18.25 16.73 -8.81
C GLN A 65 -19.74 16.35 -8.90
N ALA A 66 -20.07 15.34 -9.72
CA ALA A 66 -21.45 14.88 -9.87
C ALA A 66 -21.99 14.25 -8.57
N GLN A 67 -21.16 13.49 -7.86
CA GLN A 67 -21.54 12.91 -6.56
C GLN A 67 -21.70 13.99 -5.49
N LEU A 68 -20.82 14.99 -5.46
CA LEU A 68 -20.89 16.15 -4.58
C LEU A 68 -22.23 16.90 -4.79
N THR A 69 -22.53 17.28 -6.03
CA THR A 69 -23.76 17.99 -6.39
C THR A 69 -25.01 17.23 -5.94
N LYS A 70 -25.05 15.90 -6.18
CA LYS A 70 -26.18 15.05 -5.76
C LYS A 70 -26.28 14.92 -4.24
N ALA A 71 -25.15 14.86 -3.54
CA ALA A 71 -25.15 14.77 -2.08
C ALA A 71 -25.71 16.05 -1.45
N LEU A 72 -25.31 17.22 -1.95
CA LEU A 72 -25.76 18.53 -1.45
C LEU A 72 -27.27 18.77 -1.63
N GLN A 73 -27.90 18.13 -2.62
CA GLN A 73 -29.37 18.16 -2.79
C GLN A 73 -30.12 17.36 -1.72
N ASN A 74 -29.46 16.44 -1.02
CA ASN A 74 -30.10 15.58 -0.04
C ASN A 74 -30.20 16.25 1.34
N LYS A 75 -31.37 16.82 1.65
CA LYS A 75 -31.65 17.49 2.94
C LYS A 75 -31.53 16.61 4.19
N LYS A 76 -31.33 15.30 4.05
CA LYS A 76 -31.21 14.36 5.19
C LYS A 76 -29.76 14.10 5.63
N ILE A 77 -28.77 14.50 4.84
CA ILE A 77 -27.38 14.30 5.25
C ILE A 77 -26.99 15.31 6.32
N THR A 78 -26.10 14.91 7.21
CA THR A 78 -25.52 15.76 8.25
C THR A 78 -23.99 15.75 8.20
N SER A 79 -23.38 14.80 7.48
CA SER A 79 -21.95 14.72 7.24
C SER A 79 -21.69 14.47 5.75
N LEU A 80 -20.81 15.26 5.16
CA LEU A 80 -20.37 15.14 3.77
C LEU A 80 -18.85 15.09 3.74
N ILE A 81 -18.30 14.07 3.07
CA ILE A 81 -16.85 13.88 2.97
C ILE A 81 -16.48 13.84 1.49
N ILE A 82 -15.67 14.80 1.04
CA ILE A 82 -14.96 14.72 -0.24
C ILE A 82 -13.71 13.87 0.01
N ASP A 83 -13.61 12.71 -0.64
CA ASP A 83 -12.59 11.68 -0.37
C ASP A 83 -12.06 11.15 -1.72
N THR A 84 -10.90 11.65 -2.17
CA THR A 84 -10.30 11.27 -3.47
C THR A 84 -8.81 11.56 -3.53
N ASN A 85 -8.05 10.66 -4.15
CA ASN A 85 -6.61 10.86 -4.41
C ASN A 85 -6.36 11.40 -5.84
N LYS A 86 -7.41 11.66 -6.62
CA LYS A 86 -7.30 12.15 -8.00
C LYS A 86 -7.15 13.67 -8.03
N ASP A 87 -6.45 14.16 -9.04
CA ASP A 87 -6.42 15.58 -9.41
C ASP A 87 -7.78 15.94 -10.03
N VAL A 88 -8.59 16.67 -9.27
CA VAL A 88 -9.99 16.99 -9.59
C VAL A 88 -10.31 18.38 -9.05
N ASP A 89 -10.99 19.18 -9.87
CA ASP A 89 -11.55 20.47 -9.46
C ASP A 89 -12.98 20.27 -8.93
N PHE A 90 -13.22 20.70 -7.70
CA PHE A 90 -14.54 20.72 -7.08
C PHE A 90 -15.07 22.15 -6.97
N GLU A 91 -16.30 22.33 -7.44
CA GLU A 91 -17.06 23.56 -7.24
C GLU A 91 -18.25 23.23 -6.33
N ILE A 92 -18.23 23.72 -5.09
CA ILE A 92 -19.37 23.57 -4.18
C ILE A 92 -20.35 24.70 -4.49
N PRO A 93 -21.55 24.40 -5.02
CA PRO A 93 -22.49 25.42 -5.45
C PRO A 93 -23.03 26.24 -4.27
N GLU A 94 -23.34 27.50 -4.55
CA GLU A 94 -23.95 28.42 -3.59
C GLU A 94 -25.19 27.79 -2.95
N GLY A 95 -25.25 27.85 -1.62
CA GLY A 95 -26.35 27.25 -0.88
C GLY A 95 -26.16 27.28 0.62
N ASN A 96 -27.27 27.12 1.35
CA ASN A 96 -27.26 26.98 2.80
C ASN A 96 -27.29 25.49 3.18
N TYR A 97 -26.15 25.01 3.69
CA TYR A 97 -25.90 23.66 4.16
C TYR A 97 -25.59 23.64 5.68
N GLN A 98 -26.18 24.54 6.46
CA GLN A 98 -25.95 24.67 7.92
C GLN A 98 -26.34 23.42 8.75
N ASN A 99 -27.00 22.43 8.15
CA ASN A 99 -27.21 21.11 8.75
C ASN A 99 -26.09 20.10 8.48
N VAL A 100 -25.13 20.42 7.60
CA VAL A 100 -24.09 19.51 7.10
C VAL A 100 -22.70 19.96 7.58
N SER A 101 -21.94 19.02 8.14
CA SER A 101 -20.50 19.16 8.36
C SER A 101 -19.73 18.63 7.15
N LEU A 102 -18.94 19.49 6.50
CA LEU A 102 -18.08 19.12 5.38
C LEU A 102 -16.70 18.69 5.87
N SER A 103 -16.18 17.58 5.36
CA SER A 103 -14.77 17.18 5.50
C SER A 103 -14.14 16.98 4.11
N VAL A 104 -12.90 17.42 3.94
CA VAL A 104 -12.18 17.39 2.66
C VAL A 104 -10.89 16.62 2.84
N ASN A 105 -10.82 15.47 2.18
CA ASN A 105 -9.69 14.56 2.14
C ASN A 105 -9.29 14.33 0.68
N ALA A 106 -8.68 15.35 0.08
CA ALA A 106 -8.43 15.39 -1.35
C ALA A 106 -7.05 15.99 -1.68
N PRO A 107 -5.94 15.27 -1.40
CA PRO A 107 -4.57 15.82 -1.42
C PRO A 107 -4.12 16.39 -2.77
N ASN A 108 -4.80 16.03 -3.86
CA ASN A 108 -4.49 16.49 -5.21
C ASN A 108 -5.55 17.40 -5.82
N ALA A 109 -6.62 17.74 -5.08
CA ALA A 109 -7.77 18.46 -5.62
C ALA A 109 -7.72 19.97 -5.39
N ASP A 110 -8.39 20.70 -6.27
CA ASP A 110 -8.75 22.10 -6.11
C ASP A 110 -10.23 22.23 -5.68
N VAL A 111 -10.52 23.15 -4.77
CA VAL A 111 -11.88 23.34 -4.24
C VAL A 111 -12.25 24.81 -4.17
N GLU A 112 -13.29 25.19 -4.91
CA GLU A 112 -13.99 26.46 -4.77
C GLU A 112 -15.27 26.26 -3.97
N ASN A 113 -15.40 26.99 -2.87
CA ASN A 113 -16.55 26.88 -1.98
C ASN A 113 -17.45 28.12 -2.00
N TYR A 114 -18.63 28.00 -2.60
CA TYR A 114 -19.70 29.01 -2.55
C TYR A 114 -20.77 28.68 -1.49
N GLY A 115 -20.70 27.50 -0.86
CA GLY A 115 -21.68 27.01 0.10
C GLY A 115 -21.38 27.38 1.56
N VAL A 116 -22.42 27.61 2.35
CA VAL A 116 -22.29 27.86 3.81
C VAL A 116 -22.65 26.60 4.59
N PHE A 117 -21.71 26.06 5.37
CA PHE A 117 -21.84 24.80 6.11
C PHE A 117 -21.92 25.01 7.61
N LYS A 118 -22.37 23.96 8.33
CA LYS A 118 -22.28 23.91 9.79
C LYS A 118 -20.84 24.07 10.29
N SER A 119 -19.92 23.39 9.59
CA SER A 119 -18.49 23.38 9.87
C SER A 119 -17.75 22.78 8.67
N ILE A 120 -16.56 23.28 8.37
CA ILE A 120 -15.69 22.72 7.32
C ILE A 120 -14.40 22.21 7.98
N LYS A 121 -13.98 20.99 7.62
CA LYS A 121 -12.70 20.41 8.02
C LYS A 121 -11.86 20.08 6.79
N ILE A 122 -10.68 20.66 6.68
CA ILE A 122 -9.72 20.36 5.62
C ILE A 122 -8.68 19.39 6.18
N LEU A 123 -8.77 18.11 5.81
CA LEU A 123 -7.89 17.03 6.29
C LEU A 123 -6.64 16.92 5.41
N MET A 124 -6.82 16.92 4.09
CA MET A 124 -5.77 16.97 3.07
C MET A 124 -6.28 17.73 1.86
N ILE A 125 -5.44 18.58 1.27
CA ILE A 125 -5.74 19.35 0.05
C ILE A 125 -4.45 19.65 -0.70
N LYS A 126 -4.52 19.91 -2.00
CA LYS A 126 -3.33 20.29 -2.78
C LYS A 126 -2.77 21.61 -2.21
N PRO A 127 -1.44 21.79 -2.12
CA PRO A 127 -0.85 22.94 -1.42
C PRO A 127 -1.18 24.34 -1.96
N ASN A 128 -1.98 24.50 -3.02
CA ASN A 128 -2.30 25.78 -3.67
C ASN A 128 -3.81 26.09 -3.83
N THR A 129 -4.74 25.39 -3.16
CA THR A 129 -5.99 25.05 -3.87
C THR A 129 -7.36 25.18 -3.17
N TRP A 130 -7.47 25.72 -1.95
CA TRP A 130 -8.79 26.05 -1.36
C TRP A 130 -9.15 27.52 -1.59
N HIS A 131 -10.31 27.78 -2.20
CA HIS A 131 -10.87 29.11 -2.40
C HIS A 131 -12.23 29.22 -1.71
N GLU A 132 -12.31 30.07 -0.68
CA GLU A 132 -13.54 30.36 0.05
C GLU A 132 -14.23 31.59 -0.55
N GLN A 133 -15.42 31.37 -1.12
CA GLN A 133 -16.26 32.40 -1.74
C GLN A 133 -17.47 32.76 -0.87
N ALA A 134 -17.81 31.94 0.13
CA ALA A 134 -19.00 32.11 0.94
C ALA A 134 -18.76 32.99 2.18
N SER A 135 -19.86 33.40 2.82
CA SER A 135 -19.85 34.20 4.05
C SER A 135 -20.46 33.42 5.22
N GLY A 136 -19.74 33.37 6.35
CA GLY A 136 -20.21 32.79 7.61
C GLY A 136 -19.70 31.38 7.89
N ASN A 137 -18.67 30.90 7.17
CA ASN A 137 -18.12 29.57 7.40
C ASN A 137 -17.15 29.53 8.58
N ARG A 138 -17.09 28.37 9.24
CA ARG A 138 -16.07 28.03 10.25
C ARG A 138 -15.22 26.89 9.74
N ILE A 139 -13.91 27.14 9.59
CA ILE A 139 -12.97 26.23 8.94
C ILE A 139 -11.95 25.70 9.96
N THR A 140 -11.75 24.39 9.99
CA THR A 140 -10.68 23.74 10.75
C THR A 140 -9.72 23.06 9.79
N VAL A 141 -8.45 23.47 9.83
CA VAL A 141 -7.37 22.98 8.99
C VAL A 141 -6.55 21.97 9.77
N LYS A 142 -6.46 20.77 9.20
CA LYS A 142 -5.70 19.61 9.69
C LYS A 142 -4.68 19.10 8.68
N ALA A 143 -4.66 19.67 7.47
CA ALA A 143 -3.67 19.35 6.46
C ALA A 143 -2.26 19.75 6.91
N LEU A 144 -1.26 18.92 6.58
CA LEU A 144 0.15 19.23 6.83
C LEU A 144 0.62 20.38 5.93
N GLN A 145 0.10 20.46 4.71
CA GLN A 145 0.32 21.57 3.78
C GLN A 145 -1.02 22.00 3.16
N ALA A 146 -1.24 23.30 3.04
CA ALA A 146 -2.41 23.86 2.38
C ALA A 146 -2.16 25.33 1.98
N ARG A 147 -2.87 25.80 0.96
CA ARG A 147 -3.10 27.22 0.71
C ARG A 147 -4.59 27.49 0.73
N ILE A 148 -5.00 28.46 1.54
CA ILE A 148 -6.40 28.85 1.72
C ILE A 148 -6.54 30.30 1.31
N VAL A 149 -7.38 30.57 0.33
CA VAL A 149 -7.69 31.93 -0.13
C VAL A 149 -9.11 32.27 0.31
N VAL A 150 -9.27 33.33 1.11
CA VAL A 150 -10.58 33.92 1.41
C VAL A 150 -10.79 35.06 0.44
N GLU A 151 -11.69 34.84 -0.51
CA GLU A 151 -11.84 35.70 -1.67
C GLU A 151 -12.49 37.05 -1.35
N LYS A 152 -12.35 38.00 -2.26
CA LYS A 152 -12.94 39.33 -2.08
C LYS A 152 -14.46 39.24 -2.02
N GLY A 153 -15.04 39.70 -0.91
CA GLY A 153 -16.49 39.63 -0.66
C GLY A 153 -16.91 38.41 0.15
N ALA A 154 -16.02 37.43 0.36
CA ALA A 154 -16.25 36.30 1.26
C ALA A 154 -15.94 36.68 2.72
N SER A 155 -16.51 35.94 3.67
CA SER A 155 -16.18 36.09 5.09
C SER A 155 -16.12 34.76 5.85
N VAL A 156 -15.09 34.59 6.67
CA VAL A 156 -14.91 33.41 7.53
C VAL A 156 -15.03 33.80 8.98
N ASP A 157 -16.00 33.22 9.70
CA ASP A 157 -16.26 33.52 11.11
C ASP A 157 -15.12 33.05 12.01
N ALA A 158 -14.53 31.90 11.70
CA ALA A 158 -13.36 31.39 12.40
C ALA A 158 -12.60 30.39 11.54
N MET A 159 -11.27 30.49 11.55
CA MET A 159 -10.36 29.54 10.91
C MET A 159 -9.35 29.06 11.93
N SER A 160 -9.24 27.74 12.10
CA SER A 160 -8.44 27.11 13.16
C SER A 160 -7.41 26.13 12.61
N PHE A 161 -6.15 26.26 13.02
CA PHE A 161 -5.03 25.40 12.60
C PHE A 161 -4.67 24.46 13.75
N THR A 162 -4.90 23.17 13.54
CA THR A 162 -4.95 22.16 14.61
C THR A 162 -4.01 20.98 14.41
N LYS A 163 -3.22 20.96 13.33
CA LYS A 163 -2.20 19.94 13.06
C LYS A 163 -0.83 20.48 13.48
N LYS A 164 -0.11 19.70 14.31
CA LYS A 164 1.30 19.97 14.67
C LYS A 164 2.19 19.79 13.44
N ASP A 165 3.22 20.62 13.33
CA ASP A 165 4.22 20.69 12.27
C ASP A 165 3.65 20.99 10.87
N ALA A 166 2.44 21.57 10.83
CA ALA A 166 1.84 22.01 9.57
C ALA A 166 2.53 23.27 9.03
N ASN A 167 2.64 23.36 7.70
CA ASN A 167 3.08 24.54 6.97
C ASN A 167 1.94 25.01 6.06
N VAL A 168 1.24 26.06 6.49
CA VAL A 168 0.01 26.52 5.82
C VAL A 168 0.13 27.98 5.40
N ASN A 169 -0.29 28.26 4.17
CA ASN A 169 -0.39 29.60 3.62
C ASN A 169 -1.85 30.06 3.59
N VAL A 170 -2.12 31.27 4.04
CA VAL A 170 -3.47 31.86 4.04
C VAL A 170 -3.41 33.21 3.35
N GLU A 171 -4.29 33.44 2.39
CA GLU A 171 -4.45 34.72 1.72
C GLU A 171 -5.86 35.25 2.01
N VAL A 172 -5.94 36.36 2.73
CA VAL A 172 -7.22 36.98 3.10
C VAL A 172 -7.43 38.22 2.24
N ASN A 173 -8.27 38.09 1.21
CA ASN A 173 -8.73 39.18 0.36
C ASN A 173 -10.11 39.73 0.82
N GLY A 174 -10.89 38.90 1.52
CA GLY A 174 -12.17 39.25 2.16
C GLY A 174 -12.02 39.60 3.65
N THR A 175 -12.86 38.99 4.49
CA THR A 175 -12.84 39.21 5.95
C THR A 175 -12.71 37.91 6.74
N VAL A 176 -11.91 37.90 7.80
CA VAL A 176 -11.82 36.77 8.76
C VAL A 176 -11.95 37.31 10.18
N SER A 177 -12.93 36.83 10.95
CA SER A 177 -13.11 37.33 12.31
C SER A 177 -12.10 36.73 13.30
N GLU A 178 -11.79 35.45 13.19
CA GLU A 178 -10.77 34.83 14.05
C GLU A 178 -9.89 33.85 13.26
N LEU A 179 -8.57 34.06 13.28
CA LEU A 179 -7.55 33.09 12.88
C LEU A 179 -6.90 32.51 14.14
N LYS A 180 -7.03 31.22 14.35
CA LYS A 180 -6.64 30.56 15.61
C LYS A 180 -5.60 29.48 15.39
N VAL A 181 -4.39 29.70 15.91
CA VAL A 181 -3.33 28.69 15.97
C VAL A 181 -3.41 27.95 17.30
N THR A 182 -3.47 26.63 17.27
CA THR A 182 -3.71 25.80 18.48
C THR A 182 -2.66 24.71 18.71
N GLN A 183 -1.71 24.55 17.80
CA GLN A 183 -0.60 23.59 17.86
C GLN A 183 0.66 24.27 17.32
N GLU A 184 1.83 23.71 17.62
CA GLU A 184 3.11 24.15 17.02
C GLU A 184 3.06 23.94 15.51
N ASN A 185 2.97 25.02 14.75
CA ASN A 185 2.97 25.01 13.29
C ASN A 185 3.65 26.27 12.75
N MET A 186 3.85 26.28 11.43
CA MET A 186 4.30 27.44 10.66
C MET A 186 3.12 27.94 9.84
N LEU A 187 2.66 29.15 10.15
CA LEU A 187 1.54 29.78 9.46
C LEU A 187 2.01 31.07 8.78
N THR A 188 1.84 31.14 7.46
CA THR A 188 2.06 32.37 6.69
C THR A 188 0.71 32.96 6.31
N VAL A 189 0.47 34.23 6.65
CA VAL A 189 -0.79 34.92 6.37
C VAL A 189 -0.52 36.19 5.57
N LYS A 190 -1.10 36.28 4.38
CA LYS A 190 -1.19 37.51 3.61
C LYS A 190 -2.54 38.18 3.85
N ALA A 191 -2.54 39.26 4.61
CA ALA A 191 -3.74 40.00 4.99
C ALA A 191 -3.92 41.20 4.04
N ASN A 192 -4.57 40.99 2.89
CA ASN A 192 -4.92 42.07 1.96
C ASN A 192 -6.26 42.74 2.33
N GLY A 193 -7.17 41.99 2.94
CA GLY A 193 -8.47 42.44 3.44
C GLY A 193 -8.43 42.75 4.94
N THR A 194 -9.43 42.27 5.69
CA THR A 194 -9.57 42.51 7.13
C THR A 194 -9.51 41.22 7.93
N ILE A 195 -8.68 41.20 8.97
CA ILE A 195 -8.69 40.14 9.99
C ILE A 195 -8.99 40.81 11.34
N ASP A 196 -10.05 40.39 12.04
CA ASP A 196 -10.34 41.00 13.34
C ASP A 196 -9.35 40.52 14.41
N THR A 197 -9.11 39.21 14.52
CA THR A 197 -8.16 38.69 15.50
C THR A 197 -7.32 37.53 14.97
N VAL A 198 -6.01 37.60 15.17
CA VAL A 198 -5.09 36.45 15.05
C VAL A 198 -4.73 35.99 16.47
N SER A 199 -5.05 34.75 16.84
CA SER A 199 -4.77 34.19 18.17
C SER A 199 -3.78 33.03 18.12
N MET A 200 -2.64 33.21 18.80
CA MET A 200 -1.56 32.23 18.90
C MET A 200 -1.66 31.49 20.25
N ASN A 201 -2.28 30.32 20.29
CA ASN A 201 -2.52 29.56 21.52
C ASN A 201 -1.55 28.38 21.73
N ALA A 202 -0.48 28.34 20.95
CA ALA A 202 0.61 27.37 21.02
C ALA A 202 1.92 28.06 20.62
N PRO A 203 3.10 27.51 20.96
CA PRO A 203 4.40 28.12 20.64
C PRO A 203 4.75 27.95 19.14
N ALA A 204 3.91 28.53 18.29
CA ALA A 204 4.00 28.49 16.83
C ALA A 204 4.78 29.68 16.26
N SER A 205 5.20 29.57 15.00
CA SER A 205 5.75 30.69 14.23
C SER A 205 4.69 31.19 13.26
N VAL A 206 4.33 32.48 13.36
CA VAL A 206 3.33 33.11 12.49
C VAL A 206 3.97 34.28 11.74
N ASP A 207 3.92 34.22 10.42
CA ASP A 207 4.40 35.26 9.51
C ASP A 207 3.22 36.00 8.91
N LEU A 208 3.12 37.31 9.17
CA LEU A 208 2.05 38.17 8.68
C LEU A 208 2.59 39.15 7.63
N GLU A 209 2.08 39.08 6.41
CA GLU A 209 2.22 40.12 5.38
C GLU A 209 0.94 40.97 5.36
N VAL A 210 0.99 42.13 6.02
CA VAL A 210 -0.18 42.98 6.26
C VAL A 210 -0.23 44.14 5.26
N ASN A 211 -1.13 44.02 4.29
CA ASN A 211 -1.42 45.06 3.30
C ASN A 211 -2.76 45.77 3.58
N GLY A 212 -3.67 45.10 4.28
CA GLY A 212 -4.96 45.60 4.72
C GLY A 212 -4.98 45.95 6.21
N THR A 213 -5.93 45.38 6.96
CA THR A 213 -6.16 45.67 8.38
C THR A 213 -6.15 44.40 9.24
N ILE A 214 -5.41 44.44 10.35
CA ILE A 214 -5.52 43.46 11.44
C ILE A 214 -5.88 44.25 12.70
N ASN A 215 -7.03 43.95 13.32
CA ASN A 215 -7.50 44.71 14.49
C ASN A 215 -6.78 44.29 15.78
N THR A 216 -6.38 43.02 15.92
CA THR A 216 -5.63 42.53 17.09
C THR A 216 -4.84 41.26 16.75
N VAL A 217 -3.63 41.14 17.29
CA VAL A 217 -2.89 39.88 17.42
C VAL A 217 -2.78 39.52 18.89
N ALA A 218 -3.29 38.36 19.29
CA ALA A 218 -3.26 37.85 20.65
C ALA A 218 -2.24 36.71 20.77
N MET A 219 -1.14 36.94 21.48
CA MET A 219 -0.12 35.94 21.79
C MET A 219 -0.41 35.28 23.14
N ASN A 220 -1.04 34.12 23.10
CA ASN A 220 -1.45 33.34 24.27
C ASN A 220 -0.43 32.25 24.67
N ALA A 221 0.66 32.10 23.92
CA ALA A 221 1.79 31.20 24.16
C ALA A 221 3.09 31.80 23.60
N SER A 222 4.25 31.26 24.01
CA SER A 222 5.62 31.79 23.78
C SER A 222 6.16 31.66 22.34
N GLY A 223 5.28 31.79 21.34
CA GLY A 223 5.63 31.67 19.94
C GLY A 223 6.40 32.87 19.36
N GLN A 224 6.68 32.78 18.06
CA GLN A 224 7.30 33.84 17.29
C GLN A 224 6.27 34.47 16.34
N LEU A 225 6.18 35.80 16.37
CA LEU A 225 5.36 36.60 15.49
C LEU A 225 6.28 37.46 14.61
N ASN A 226 6.17 37.33 13.29
CA ASN A 226 6.84 38.18 12.32
C ASN A 226 5.78 39.01 11.58
N VAL A 227 5.90 40.33 11.59
CA VAL A 227 4.92 41.25 10.99
C VAL A 227 5.61 42.13 9.96
N ASN A 228 5.23 41.99 8.71
CA ASN A 228 5.72 42.78 7.58
C ASN A 228 4.52 43.27 6.74
N GLY A 229 4.80 43.95 5.62
CA GLY A 229 3.78 44.37 4.66
C GLY A 229 3.83 45.86 4.37
N THR A 230 2.70 46.40 3.92
CA THR A 230 2.60 47.79 3.42
C THR A 230 1.57 48.63 4.16
N THR A 231 0.91 48.08 5.18
CA THR A 231 -0.10 48.80 5.96
C THR A 231 0.49 49.99 6.71
N LYS A 232 -0.32 51.05 6.84
CA LYS A 232 -0.01 52.23 7.66
C LYS A 232 -0.77 52.25 8.98
N ASN A 233 -1.70 51.32 9.15
CA ASN A 233 -2.46 51.19 10.38
C ASN A 233 -1.57 50.56 11.45
N GLU A 234 -1.70 51.04 12.68
CA GLU A 234 -1.07 50.41 13.83
C GLU A 234 -1.72 49.05 14.09
N ILE A 235 -0.90 48.04 14.35
CA ILE A 235 -1.36 46.68 14.67
C ILE A 235 -1.18 46.45 16.18
N PRO A 236 -2.28 46.31 16.94
CA PRO A 236 -2.21 45.95 18.35
C PRO A 236 -1.78 44.49 18.55
N VAL A 237 -0.74 44.27 19.36
CA VAL A 237 -0.23 42.96 19.76
C VAL A 237 -0.40 42.82 21.27
N VAL A 238 -1.29 41.93 21.70
CA VAL A 238 -1.57 41.66 23.11
C VAL A 238 -0.92 40.34 23.51
N VAL A 239 0.00 40.39 24.46
CA VAL A 239 0.71 39.22 24.99
C VAL A 239 0.08 38.82 26.32
N SER A 240 -0.17 37.53 26.50
CA SER A 240 -0.73 36.98 27.75
C SER A 240 0.35 36.65 28.79
N ASP A 241 -0.06 36.39 30.02
CA ASP A 241 0.77 35.87 31.11
C ASP A 241 1.44 34.52 30.82
N LYS A 242 0.89 33.74 29.88
CA LYS A 242 1.43 32.41 29.48
C LYS A 242 2.41 32.47 28.30
N ALA A 243 2.64 33.66 27.75
CA ALA A 243 3.47 33.86 26.57
C ALA A 243 4.86 34.41 26.90
N GLU A 244 5.39 34.08 28.08
CA GLU A 244 6.72 34.49 28.48
C GLU A 244 7.78 33.93 27.51
N GLY A 245 8.70 34.80 27.07
CA GLY A 245 9.69 34.47 26.05
C GLY A 245 9.19 34.56 24.60
N ALA A 246 7.97 35.08 24.39
CA ALA A 246 7.48 35.38 23.05
C ALA A 246 8.41 36.34 22.30
N LYS A 247 8.45 36.19 20.98
CA LYS A 247 9.27 37.01 20.08
C LYS A 247 8.38 37.76 19.10
N VAL A 248 8.55 39.07 19.01
CA VAL A 248 7.83 39.94 18.07
C VAL A 248 8.83 40.65 17.19
N ASN A 249 8.85 40.31 15.91
CA ASN A 249 9.64 41.00 14.91
C ASN A 249 8.69 41.79 14.00
N ALA A 250 8.89 43.09 13.85
CA ALA A 250 7.99 43.92 13.05
C ALA A 250 8.75 44.88 12.13
N ALA A 251 8.30 44.98 10.88
CA ALA A 251 8.72 45.96 9.88
C ALA A 251 7.59 46.93 9.50
N VAL A 252 6.51 46.95 10.30
CA VAL A 252 5.35 47.85 10.19
C VAL A 252 4.97 48.32 11.60
N LYS A 253 4.21 49.41 11.70
CA LYS A 253 3.84 50.02 12.99
C LYS A 253 3.03 49.07 13.88
N VAL A 254 3.54 48.76 15.08
CA VAL A 254 2.89 47.90 16.08
C VAL A 254 2.78 48.56 17.46
N GLU A 255 1.76 48.17 18.22
CA GLU A 255 1.63 48.51 19.65
C GLU A 255 1.62 47.20 20.45
N VAL A 256 2.69 46.93 21.21
CA VAL A 256 2.84 45.68 21.98
C VAL A 256 2.45 45.90 23.43
N HIS A 257 1.42 45.21 23.93
CA HIS A 257 1.02 45.19 25.34
C HIS A 257 1.44 43.87 25.98
N THR A 258 2.28 43.91 27.01
CA THR A 258 2.77 42.68 27.66
C THR A 258 2.79 42.74 29.19
N PRO A 259 2.37 41.67 29.89
CA PRO A 259 2.57 41.47 31.33
C PRO A 259 3.81 40.61 31.66
N VAL A 260 4.52 40.09 30.66
CA VAL A 260 5.65 39.15 30.82
C VAL A 260 6.84 39.53 29.94
N LYS A 261 7.97 38.86 30.13
CA LYS A 261 9.18 39.05 29.32
C LYS A 261 8.91 38.68 27.86
N VAL A 262 9.25 39.61 26.96
CA VAL A 262 9.11 39.48 25.50
C VAL A 262 10.35 40.06 24.83
N ASP A 263 10.78 39.46 23.73
CA ASP A 263 11.81 40.02 22.86
C ASP A 263 11.14 40.71 21.66
N VAL A 264 11.35 42.02 21.52
CA VAL A 264 10.79 42.84 20.44
C VAL A 264 11.92 43.35 19.55
N SER A 265 11.84 43.06 18.25
CA SER A 265 12.73 43.59 17.22
C SER A 265 11.93 44.43 16.22
N LEU A 266 12.27 45.72 16.13
CA LEU A 266 11.62 46.66 15.23
C LEU A 266 12.59 47.02 14.12
N GLU A 267 12.24 46.62 12.91
CA GLU A 267 12.98 46.87 11.67
C GLU A 267 12.49 48.16 11.00
N LYS A 268 13.23 48.61 10.00
CA LYS A 268 12.84 49.77 9.18
C LYS A 268 11.43 49.58 8.60
N GLY A 269 10.58 50.59 8.75
CA GLY A 269 9.15 50.53 8.41
C GLY A 269 8.23 50.44 9.63
N ALA A 270 8.76 50.07 10.81
CA ALA A 270 8.03 50.02 12.08
C ALA A 270 8.04 51.35 12.86
N GLU A 271 8.27 52.48 12.18
CA GLU A 271 8.33 53.79 12.82
C GLU A 271 7.00 54.15 13.54
N GLY A 272 7.12 54.74 14.73
CA GLY A 272 5.98 55.08 15.59
C GLY A 272 5.43 53.90 16.41
N SER A 273 6.08 52.74 16.42
CA SER A 273 5.72 51.62 17.29
C SER A 273 5.94 51.93 18.78
N SER A 274 5.18 51.27 19.66
CA SER A 274 5.30 51.40 21.11
C SER A 274 5.18 50.06 21.83
N VAL A 275 5.77 49.98 23.03
CA VAL A 275 5.70 48.78 23.89
C VAL A 275 5.20 49.19 25.27
N LYS A 276 4.03 48.69 25.70
CA LYS A 276 3.47 48.93 27.04
C LYS A 276 3.65 47.70 27.92
N VAL A 277 4.31 47.91 29.06
CA VAL A 277 4.60 46.86 30.04
C VAL A 277 3.69 47.04 31.25
N SER A 278 3.10 45.95 31.74
CA SER A 278 2.09 46.01 32.80
C SER A 278 2.67 46.12 34.23
N ASP A 279 3.93 45.75 34.43
CA ASP A 279 4.64 45.76 35.73
C ASP A 279 6.08 46.26 35.53
N ASP A 280 6.58 47.08 36.45
CA ASP A 280 7.94 47.66 36.39
C ASP A 280 9.05 46.60 36.51
N ASN A 281 8.76 45.44 37.11
CA ASN A 281 9.71 44.34 37.30
C ASN A 281 9.86 43.43 36.07
N VAL A 282 9.10 43.68 35.00
CA VAL A 282 9.17 42.89 33.77
C VAL A 282 10.25 43.47 32.85
N ASP A 283 11.29 42.67 32.63
CA ASP A 283 12.34 42.99 31.67
C ASP A 283 11.86 42.68 30.24
N VAL A 284 11.86 43.70 29.38
CA VAL A 284 11.54 43.57 27.95
C VAL A 284 12.77 43.96 27.14
N THR A 285 13.17 43.09 26.20
CA THR A 285 14.27 43.37 25.29
C THR A 285 13.72 44.07 24.06
N VAL A 286 14.19 45.29 23.75
CA VAL A 286 13.80 46.02 22.53
C VAL A 286 15.02 46.30 21.67
N LYS A 287 15.04 45.74 20.47
CA LYS A 287 16.02 46.05 19.43
C LYS A 287 15.37 47.02 18.43
N ASN A 288 15.86 48.26 18.36
CA ASN A 288 15.31 49.31 17.50
C ASN A 288 16.23 49.63 16.32
N GLU A 289 15.89 49.12 15.13
CA GLU A 289 16.54 49.43 13.85
C GLU A 289 15.71 50.42 12.98
N THR A 290 14.71 51.09 13.57
CA THR A 290 13.90 52.12 12.87
C THR A 290 14.65 53.45 12.75
N ASP A 291 14.10 54.38 11.96
CA ASP A 291 14.64 55.74 11.83
C ASP A 291 14.22 56.67 13.00
N ASP A 292 13.28 56.24 13.86
CA ASP A 292 12.72 57.00 14.99
C ASP A 292 13.01 56.34 16.35
N LYS A 293 12.85 57.11 17.44
CA LYS A 293 12.90 56.53 18.79
C LYS A 293 11.64 55.71 19.09
N VAL A 294 11.81 54.62 19.83
CA VAL A 294 10.70 53.77 20.29
C VAL A 294 10.44 54.02 21.77
N VAL A 295 9.16 54.14 22.15
CA VAL A 295 8.76 54.37 23.54
C VAL A 295 8.36 53.05 24.19
N VAL A 296 8.97 52.77 25.33
CA VAL A 296 8.57 51.70 26.25
C VAL A 296 7.84 52.35 27.44
N GLU A 297 6.53 52.16 27.52
CA GLU A 297 5.68 52.68 28.59
C GLU A 297 5.68 51.70 29.77
N LYS A 298 6.09 52.18 30.95
CA LYS A 298 6.05 51.42 32.20
C LYS A 298 5.24 52.19 33.26
N PRO A 299 4.67 51.51 34.28
CA PRO A 299 3.97 52.19 35.38
C PRO A 299 4.81 53.26 36.10
N SER A 300 6.12 53.07 36.21
CA SER A 300 7.08 54.02 36.81
C SER A 300 7.46 55.20 35.90
N GLY A 301 7.10 55.18 34.61
CA GLY A 301 7.38 56.22 33.63
C GLY A 301 7.94 55.68 32.30
N ASN A 302 7.85 56.50 31.25
CA ASN A 302 8.26 56.11 29.90
C ASN A 302 9.79 56.06 29.75
N GLN A 303 10.29 55.05 29.05
CA GLN A 303 11.68 54.89 28.64
C GLN A 303 11.78 54.99 27.12
N GLU A 304 12.73 55.78 26.60
CA GLU A 304 13.00 55.87 25.16
C GLU A 304 14.15 54.93 24.77
N VAL A 305 13.98 54.19 23.67
CA VAL A 305 15.00 53.34 23.06
C VAL A 305 15.49 54.02 21.76
N ASP A 306 16.71 54.52 21.78
CA ASP A 306 17.34 55.19 20.63
C ASP A 306 17.62 54.20 19.47
N THR A 307 17.71 54.73 18.25
CA THR A 307 18.02 53.96 17.03
C THR A 307 19.42 53.33 17.11
N THR A 308 19.56 52.05 16.79
CA THR A 308 20.88 51.42 16.68
C THR A 308 21.62 51.96 15.46
N LYS A 309 22.54 52.93 15.65
CA LYS A 309 23.49 53.32 14.60
C LYS A 309 24.44 52.15 14.33
N LYS A 310 24.31 51.54 13.15
CA LYS A 310 25.18 50.48 12.63
C LYS A 310 26.67 50.71 12.97
N PRO A 311 27.32 49.80 13.70
CA PRO A 311 28.75 49.56 13.58
C PRO A 311 28.99 48.33 12.69
N THR A 312 29.95 48.49 11.79
CA THR A 312 30.56 47.44 10.98
C THR A 312 31.35 46.44 11.83
N SER A 313 31.19 45.16 11.47
CA SER A 313 32.12 44.02 11.58
C SER A 313 32.73 43.63 12.94
N ASP A 314 32.58 42.34 13.23
CA ASP A 314 33.46 41.44 13.99
C ASP A 314 34.05 41.96 15.31
N GLU A 315 33.60 41.38 16.42
CA GLU A 315 34.52 40.92 17.46
C GLU A 315 33.86 39.89 18.39
N THR A 316 34.38 38.67 18.31
CA THR A 316 34.33 37.65 19.36
C THR A 316 34.90 38.19 20.68
N ILE A 317 34.16 38.09 21.78
CA ILE A 317 34.74 37.97 23.13
C ILE A 317 33.98 36.92 23.94
N THR A 318 34.77 36.05 24.54
CA THR A 318 34.51 34.85 25.32
C THR A 318 34.20 35.10 26.80
N SER A 319 33.20 34.35 27.32
CA SER A 319 33.06 33.73 28.67
C SER A 319 32.99 34.65 29.92
N PRO A 320 32.65 34.20 31.16
CA PRO A 320 32.24 32.86 31.67
C PRO A 320 31.10 32.85 32.77
N VAL A 321 30.61 31.64 33.14
CA VAL A 321 29.93 31.26 34.43
C VAL A 321 28.47 31.81 34.60
N GLU A 322 27.43 31.16 35.12
CA GLU A 322 27.27 30.15 36.18
C GLU A 322 25.96 29.36 35.99
N ASP A 323 26.02 28.09 36.37
CA ASP A 323 24.94 27.12 36.45
C ASP A 323 23.94 27.54 37.55
N THR A 324 22.69 27.79 37.18
CA THR A 324 21.56 27.79 38.13
C THR A 324 20.40 27.01 37.51
N THR A 325 20.27 25.81 38.03
CA THR A 325 19.25 24.81 37.75
C THR A 325 17.85 25.34 38.03
N THR A 326 17.02 25.37 37.00
CA THR A 326 15.55 25.42 37.13
C THR A 326 14.99 24.34 36.20
N GLU A 327 14.21 23.41 36.74
CA GLU A 327 13.83 22.14 36.10
C GLU A 327 13.12 22.34 34.75
N VAL A 328 13.84 22.01 33.68
CA VAL A 328 13.29 21.74 32.36
C VAL A 328 12.58 20.38 32.43
N THR A 329 11.26 20.37 32.30
CA THR A 329 10.52 19.14 32.05
C THR A 329 10.77 18.72 30.60
N THR A 330 11.89 18.04 30.38
CA THR A 330 12.24 17.34 29.14
C THR A 330 11.21 16.25 28.85
N SER A 331 10.90 16.01 27.57
CA SER A 331 9.93 14.96 27.21
C SER A 331 10.45 13.56 27.53
N LEU A 332 9.56 12.59 27.78
CA LEU A 332 9.93 11.19 28.02
C LEU A 332 10.69 10.59 26.84
N ALA A 333 10.38 10.99 25.60
CA ALA A 333 11.14 10.59 24.43
C ALA A 333 12.62 11.04 24.51
N GLU A 334 12.87 12.31 24.87
CA GLU A 334 14.22 12.85 25.01
C GLU A 334 14.96 12.25 26.20
N GLN A 335 14.31 12.15 27.36
CA GLN A 335 14.86 11.51 28.56
C GLN A 335 15.19 10.04 28.33
N SER A 336 14.36 9.35 27.53
CA SER A 336 14.60 7.94 27.23
C SER A 336 15.89 7.74 26.44
N GLY A 337 16.37 8.73 25.67
CA GLY A 337 17.49 8.57 24.73
C GLY A 337 17.28 7.44 23.70
N LEU A 338 16.04 7.00 23.53
CA LEU A 338 15.63 5.94 22.61
C LEU A 338 15.53 6.53 21.20
N LYS A 339 16.04 5.80 20.21
CA LYS A 339 15.98 6.17 18.80
C LYS A 339 15.59 4.95 17.98
N ILE A 340 14.73 5.15 17.00
CA ILE A 340 14.44 4.14 15.99
C ILE A 340 15.61 4.10 15.01
N VAL A 341 16.36 3.00 15.04
CA VAL A 341 17.50 2.78 14.14
C VAL A 341 17.00 2.37 12.77
N ASN A 342 16.04 1.45 12.70
CA ASN A 342 15.48 1.01 11.42
C ASN A 342 14.02 0.56 11.59
N VAL A 343 13.25 0.71 10.51
CA VAL A 343 11.94 0.08 10.34
C VAL A 343 11.92 -0.51 8.94
N GLU A 344 11.70 -1.82 8.84
CA GLU A 344 11.68 -2.50 7.55
C GLU A 344 10.47 -3.41 7.40
N SER A 345 9.95 -3.46 6.18
CA SER A 345 8.97 -4.46 5.78
C SER A 345 9.69 -5.80 5.59
N VAL A 346 9.30 -6.83 6.37
CA VAL A 346 9.92 -8.15 6.31
C VAL A 346 9.17 -9.06 5.31
N GLU A 347 7.86 -9.17 5.50
CA GLU A 347 6.91 -9.92 4.68
C GLU A 347 5.52 -9.32 4.88
N ASN A 348 4.54 -9.69 4.06
CA ASN A 348 3.21 -9.09 4.19
C ASN A 348 2.56 -9.47 5.53
N GLY A 349 2.14 -8.47 6.30
CA GLY A 349 1.68 -8.63 7.68
C GLY A 349 2.78 -8.62 8.74
N LYS A 350 4.05 -8.34 8.39
CA LYS A 350 5.16 -8.29 9.35
C LYS A 350 6.15 -7.14 9.10
N VAL A 351 6.29 -6.27 10.09
CA VAL A 351 7.22 -5.13 10.10
C VAL A 351 8.25 -5.35 11.21
N ARG A 352 9.53 -5.10 10.94
CA ARG A 352 10.59 -5.19 11.94
C ARG A 352 11.06 -3.82 12.35
N LEU A 353 11.05 -3.58 13.66
CA LEU A 353 11.55 -2.38 14.32
C LEU A 353 12.88 -2.68 15.01
N THR A 354 13.90 -1.86 14.75
CA THR A 354 15.20 -1.93 15.42
C THR A 354 15.47 -0.63 16.17
N LEU A 355 15.88 -0.74 17.44
CA LEU A 355 16.17 0.37 18.34
C LEU A 355 17.67 0.49 18.60
N ASN A 356 18.11 1.68 19.01
CA ASN A 356 19.52 1.94 19.34
C ASN A 356 19.97 1.28 20.65
N LYS A 357 19.03 0.85 21.49
CA LYS A 357 19.27 0.18 22.77
C LYS A 357 18.05 -0.65 23.19
N ALA A 358 18.25 -1.56 24.14
CA ALA A 358 17.19 -2.41 24.67
C ALA A 358 16.04 -1.59 25.29
N TYR A 359 14.80 -1.97 24.99
CA TYR A 359 13.61 -1.29 25.53
C TYR A 359 12.48 -2.28 25.92
N PRO A 360 12.64 -3.06 27.03
CA PRO A 360 11.70 -4.10 27.42
C PRO A 360 10.28 -3.65 27.74
N GLN A 361 10.10 -2.35 28.02
CA GLN A 361 8.80 -1.74 28.31
C GLN A 361 7.97 -1.41 27.07
N LEU A 362 8.46 -1.68 25.85
CA LEU A 362 7.70 -1.45 24.63
C LEU A 362 6.45 -2.34 24.61
N THR A 363 5.27 -1.73 24.46
CA THR A 363 4.00 -2.44 24.35
C THR A 363 3.29 -2.10 23.04
N GLN A 364 2.36 -2.96 22.61
CA GLN A 364 1.56 -2.74 21.41
C GLN A 364 0.83 -1.38 21.41
N SER A 365 0.33 -0.93 22.56
CA SER A 365 -0.37 0.35 22.71
C SER A 365 0.53 1.58 22.54
N MET A 366 1.85 1.41 22.66
CA MET A 366 2.81 2.49 22.40
C MET A 366 3.12 2.61 20.90
N LEU A 367 2.71 1.66 20.07
CA LEU A 367 3.06 1.65 18.66
C LEU A 367 1.91 2.14 17.79
N SER A 368 2.25 2.89 16.77
CA SER A 368 1.34 3.28 15.69
C SER A 368 2.06 3.15 14.37
N ILE A 369 1.41 2.56 13.37
CA ILE A 369 1.92 2.50 12.00
C ILE A 369 0.87 3.14 11.09
N ILE A 370 1.19 4.31 10.55
CA ILE A 370 0.27 5.08 9.71
C ILE A 370 0.72 5.06 8.26
N CYS A 371 -0.22 5.05 7.32
CA CYS A 371 0.11 5.18 5.91
C CYS A 371 0.40 6.64 5.57
N THR A 372 1.55 6.91 4.93
CA THR A 372 2.02 8.26 4.60
C THR A 372 1.71 8.68 3.15
N THR A 373 1.28 7.75 2.32
CA THR A 373 1.06 7.93 0.87
C THR A 373 -0.38 7.69 0.41
N GLY A 374 -1.33 7.64 1.37
CA GLY A 374 -2.77 7.71 1.06
C GLY A 374 -3.52 6.38 0.96
N GLY A 375 -3.09 5.37 1.72
CA GLY A 375 -3.77 4.08 1.95
C GLY A 375 -4.29 3.91 3.39
N SER A 376 -4.58 2.67 3.79
CA SER A 376 -5.03 2.37 5.17
C SER A 376 -3.84 2.25 6.12
N ASP A 377 -4.00 2.75 7.34
CA ASP A 377 -3.02 2.54 8.41
C ASP A 377 -2.85 1.06 8.74
N MET A 378 -1.64 0.66 9.16
CA MET A 378 -1.44 -0.71 9.58
C MET A 378 -1.99 -0.92 11.00
N THR A 379 -3.03 -1.74 11.09
CA THR A 379 -3.47 -2.36 12.33
C THR A 379 -2.40 -3.31 12.87
N ILE A 380 -1.83 -2.96 14.02
CA ILE A 380 -0.92 -3.82 14.79
C ILE A 380 -1.75 -4.86 15.54
N GLN A 381 -1.45 -6.14 15.31
CA GLN A 381 -2.10 -7.27 15.98
C GLN A 381 -1.35 -7.67 17.24
N ARG A 382 -0.02 -7.78 17.17
CA ARG A 382 0.85 -8.12 18.31
C ARG A 382 2.31 -7.72 18.04
N ILE A 383 3.14 -7.79 19.08
CA ILE A 383 4.59 -7.57 19.01
C ILE A 383 5.35 -8.76 19.58
N GLU A 384 6.48 -9.09 18.96
CA GLU A 384 7.35 -10.20 19.32
C GLU A 384 8.78 -9.66 19.52
N PRO A 385 9.26 -9.48 20.77
CA PRO A 385 10.59 -8.95 21.03
C PRO A 385 11.70 -9.99 20.79
N SER A 386 12.88 -9.52 20.37
CA SER A 386 14.11 -10.29 20.43
C SER A 386 14.56 -10.51 21.89
N ALA A 387 15.44 -11.48 22.12
CA ALA A 387 15.91 -11.83 23.47
C ALA A 387 16.61 -10.66 24.20
N ASP A 388 17.21 -9.74 23.45
CA ASP A 388 17.91 -8.56 23.94
C ASP A 388 17.05 -7.27 23.91
N TYR A 389 15.78 -7.36 23.47
CA TYR A 389 14.83 -6.24 23.37
C TYR A 389 15.32 -5.04 22.54
N THR A 390 16.23 -5.26 21.60
CA THR A 390 16.68 -4.24 20.64
C THR A 390 15.90 -4.31 19.33
N THR A 391 15.27 -5.45 19.04
CA THR A 391 14.50 -5.71 17.83
C THR A 391 13.10 -6.23 18.17
N PHE A 392 12.10 -5.79 17.42
CA PHE A 392 10.71 -6.20 17.61
C PHE A 392 10.09 -6.56 16.26
N ASP A 393 9.59 -7.78 16.14
CA ASP A 393 8.75 -8.20 15.03
C ASP A 393 7.29 -7.79 15.34
N ILE A 394 6.78 -6.84 14.56
CA ILE A 394 5.44 -6.27 14.70
C ILE A 394 4.54 -6.95 13.68
N ILE A 395 3.62 -7.74 14.19
CA ILE A 395 2.66 -8.47 13.36
C ILE A 395 1.44 -7.59 13.14
N THR A 396 1.08 -7.41 11.88
CA THR A 396 0.04 -6.49 11.41
C THR A 396 -0.95 -7.26 10.51
N SER A 397 -2.11 -6.67 10.13
CA SER A 397 -2.90 -7.27 9.03
C SER A 397 -2.19 -7.18 7.67
N TYR A 398 -2.74 -7.79 6.61
CA TYR A 398 -2.18 -7.69 5.26
C TYR A 398 -2.48 -6.32 4.64
N TYR A 399 -1.54 -5.74 3.90
CA TYR A 399 -1.73 -4.45 3.21
C TYR A 399 -1.03 -4.41 1.85
N ASP A 400 -1.41 -3.40 1.09
CA ASP A 400 -0.85 -3.07 -0.22
C ASP A 400 0.44 -2.25 -0.08
N ASP A 401 1.21 -2.23 -1.17
CA ASP A 401 2.43 -1.45 -1.33
C ASP A 401 2.19 0.03 -1.08
N ASN A 402 2.88 0.60 -0.08
CA ASN A 402 2.72 2.00 0.33
C ASN A 402 3.90 2.49 1.16
N GLY A 403 4.00 3.81 1.31
CA GLY A 403 4.78 4.45 2.36
C GLY A 403 4.03 4.44 3.69
N TYR A 404 4.77 4.20 4.77
CA TYR A 404 4.26 4.15 6.14
C TYR A 404 5.21 4.89 7.09
N SER A 405 4.72 5.32 8.26
CA SER A 405 5.52 5.82 9.39
C SER A 405 5.18 4.99 10.61
N LEU A 406 6.22 4.44 11.27
CA LEU A 406 6.07 3.76 12.55
C LEU A 406 6.52 4.69 13.66
N ALA A 407 5.63 4.93 14.64
CA ALA A 407 5.88 5.74 15.82
C ALA A 407 5.87 4.90 17.11
N ILE A 408 6.77 5.23 18.05
CA ILE A 408 6.71 4.84 19.45
C ILE A 408 6.23 6.06 20.25
N ILE A 409 5.07 5.94 20.87
CA ILE A 409 4.38 6.97 21.64
C ILE A 409 4.60 6.71 23.12
N PHE A 410 5.19 7.68 23.82
CA PHE A 410 5.43 7.66 25.26
C PHE A 410 4.18 8.15 26.02
N SER A 411 4.12 7.89 27.33
CA SER A 411 2.94 8.21 28.15
C SER A 411 2.64 9.70 28.28
N ASP A 412 3.60 10.59 27.98
CA ASP A 412 3.43 12.05 27.91
C ASP A 412 3.05 12.53 26.50
N ASN A 413 2.72 11.62 25.59
CA ASN A 413 2.43 11.84 24.16
C ASN A 413 3.61 12.34 23.33
N SER A 414 4.83 12.40 23.87
CA SER A 414 6.03 12.52 23.03
C SER A 414 6.21 11.26 22.18
N LEU A 415 6.83 11.37 21.01
CA LEU A 415 7.03 10.22 20.13
C LEU A 415 8.38 10.28 19.42
N ILE A 416 8.86 9.11 19.03
CA ILE A 416 9.90 8.94 18.03
C ILE A 416 9.31 8.15 16.86
N GLU A 417 9.61 8.56 15.64
CA GLU A 417 9.08 7.88 14.44
C GLU A 417 10.14 7.69 13.36
N LYS A 418 9.92 6.70 12.49
CA LYS A 418 10.72 6.48 11.28
C LYS A 418 9.81 5.99 10.15
N GLY A 419 9.96 6.60 8.98
CA GLY A 419 9.29 6.19 7.76
C GLY A 419 9.88 4.91 7.17
N PHE A 420 9.04 4.08 6.57
CA PHE A 420 9.42 2.91 5.79
C PHE A 420 8.46 2.70 4.61
N VAL A 421 8.84 1.89 3.65
CA VAL A 421 8.00 1.51 2.50
C VAL A 421 7.72 0.03 2.58
N SER A 422 6.50 -0.40 2.27
CA SER A 422 6.18 -1.79 2.00
C SER A 422 6.08 -2.01 0.49
N LYS A 423 6.74 -3.08 0.03
CA LYS A 423 6.67 -3.59 -1.34
C LYS A 423 6.46 -5.10 -1.28
N TYR A 424 5.26 -5.54 -1.63
CA TYR A 424 4.79 -6.92 -1.61
C TYR A 424 4.30 -7.39 -2.99
N ASP A 425 3.92 -6.46 -3.87
CA ASP A 425 3.62 -6.74 -5.28
C ASP A 425 4.93 -6.81 -6.10
N CYS A 426 5.86 -7.64 -5.63
CA CYS A 426 7.18 -7.89 -6.23
C CYS A 426 7.76 -9.19 -5.65
N PRO A 427 8.83 -9.75 -6.25
CA PRO A 427 9.37 -11.02 -5.77
C PRO A 427 9.82 -10.95 -4.31
N GLN A 428 9.48 -11.96 -3.52
CA GLN A 428 9.92 -12.09 -2.15
C GLN A 428 11.14 -13.00 -2.06
N LEU A 429 12.23 -12.44 -1.51
CA LEU A 429 13.48 -13.16 -1.31
C LEU A 429 13.63 -13.62 0.13
N THR A 430 13.90 -14.91 0.31
CA THR A 430 14.18 -15.54 1.60
C THR A 430 15.51 -16.30 1.57
N SER A 431 16.02 -16.67 2.75
CA SER A 431 17.28 -17.43 2.90
C SER A 431 18.48 -16.84 2.14
N VAL A 432 18.54 -15.51 2.03
CA VAL A 432 19.65 -14.82 1.38
C VAL A 432 20.91 -15.01 2.24
N ASN A 433 21.92 -15.67 1.69
CA ASN A 433 23.17 -15.97 2.38
C ASN A 433 24.36 -15.86 1.43
N THR A 434 25.50 -15.44 1.98
CA THR A 434 26.78 -15.30 1.28
C THR A 434 27.86 -16.13 1.96
N THR A 435 28.64 -16.85 1.17
CA THR A 435 29.76 -17.65 1.66
C THR A 435 30.99 -17.33 0.83
N ARG A 436 32.08 -16.89 1.46
CA ARG A 436 33.36 -16.73 0.76
C ARG A 436 34.01 -18.08 0.57
N VAL A 437 34.08 -18.53 -0.67
CA VAL A 437 34.52 -19.89 -1.03
C VAL A 437 36.00 -19.94 -1.43
N SER A 438 36.59 -18.82 -1.84
CA SER A 438 38.02 -18.73 -2.14
C SER A 438 38.57 -17.32 -1.90
N GLY A 439 39.88 -17.15 -2.13
CA GLY A 439 40.54 -15.84 -2.07
C GLY A 439 39.96 -14.81 -3.04
N THR A 440 39.25 -15.24 -4.09
CA THR A 440 38.74 -14.37 -5.16
C THR A 440 37.25 -14.53 -5.45
N GLU A 441 36.57 -15.45 -4.75
CA GLU A 441 35.18 -15.81 -5.07
C GLU A 441 34.32 -15.98 -3.81
N ALA A 442 33.04 -15.65 -3.97
CA ALA A 442 31.99 -15.94 -3.00
C ALA A 442 30.75 -16.48 -3.70
N THR A 443 29.97 -17.29 -3.00
CA THR A 443 28.67 -17.78 -3.45
C THR A 443 27.57 -17.02 -2.73
N LEU A 444 26.61 -16.49 -3.48
CA LEU A 444 25.37 -15.90 -2.99
C LEU A 444 24.22 -16.88 -3.27
N LYS A 445 23.51 -17.29 -2.23
CA LYS A 445 22.33 -18.17 -2.31
C LYS A 445 21.10 -17.44 -1.82
N TYR A 446 19.96 -17.67 -2.45
CA TYR A 446 18.68 -17.12 -2.03
C TYR A 446 17.52 -17.95 -2.58
N ILE A 447 16.34 -17.78 -2.00
CA ILE A 447 15.09 -18.39 -2.45
C ILE A 447 14.15 -17.28 -2.88
N ALA A 448 13.60 -17.36 -4.09
CA ALA A 448 12.56 -16.47 -4.58
C ALA A 448 11.20 -17.19 -4.60
N ASP A 449 10.10 -16.48 -4.43
CA ASP A 449 8.74 -17.02 -4.57
C ASP A 449 8.21 -17.01 -6.01
N GLU A 450 8.84 -16.22 -6.89
CA GLU A 450 8.49 -16.13 -8.31
C GLU A 450 9.73 -15.90 -9.19
N PRO A 451 9.68 -16.23 -10.49
CA PRO A 451 10.78 -15.96 -11.41
C PRO A 451 10.90 -14.48 -11.77
N GLY A 452 12.10 -14.05 -12.15
CA GLY A 452 12.36 -12.67 -12.50
C GLY A 452 13.84 -12.39 -12.80
N THR A 453 14.33 -11.24 -12.37
CA THR A 453 15.74 -10.84 -12.47
C THR A 453 16.27 -10.40 -11.12
N PHE A 454 17.43 -10.89 -10.73
CA PHE A 454 18.14 -10.46 -9.53
C PHE A 454 19.27 -9.51 -9.92
N TYR A 455 19.27 -8.31 -9.34
CA TYR A 455 20.27 -7.27 -9.55
C TYR A 455 21.16 -7.15 -8.33
N TYR A 456 22.46 -7.02 -8.54
CA TYR A 456 23.39 -6.73 -7.45
C TYR A 456 24.57 -5.84 -7.84
N ILE A 457 25.07 -5.12 -6.84
CA ILE A 457 26.30 -4.32 -6.89
C ILE A 457 27.16 -4.70 -5.70
N ILE A 458 28.46 -4.88 -5.91
CA ILE A 458 29.42 -5.16 -4.85
C ILE A 458 30.28 -3.92 -4.56
N LYS A 459 30.46 -3.59 -3.29
CA LYS A 459 31.39 -2.55 -2.83
C LYS A 459 32.38 -3.14 -1.83
N GLU A 460 33.66 -2.83 -2.01
CA GLU A 460 34.72 -3.21 -1.07
C GLU A 460 34.57 -2.38 0.22
N ASN A 461 34.60 -3.03 1.37
CA ASN A 461 34.47 -2.34 2.65
C ASN A 461 35.74 -1.55 2.92
N ALA A 462 35.60 -0.26 3.23
CA ALA A 462 36.75 0.61 3.50
C ALA A 462 37.56 0.07 4.68
N THR A 463 38.82 -0.31 4.44
CA THR A 463 39.77 -0.61 5.51
C THR A 463 40.09 0.69 6.23
N SER A 464 39.80 0.75 7.53
CA SER A 464 39.98 1.90 8.41
C SER A 464 41.35 2.56 8.23
N ARG A 465 41.42 3.61 7.42
CA ARG A 465 42.52 4.57 7.39
C ARG A 465 41.95 5.93 7.74
N MET A 466 42.40 6.44 8.89
CA MET A 466 42.00 7.67 9.56
C MET A 466 41.69 8.83 8.60
N SER A 467 40.52 9.42 8.77
CA SER A 467 40.20 10.78 8.36
C SER A 467 39.46 11.45 9.51
N THR A 468 40.18 12.33 10.21
CA THR A 468 39.67 13.22 11.25
C THR A 468 38.92 14.38 10.60
N LYS A 469 37.60 14.27 10.49
CA LYS A 469 36.67 15.41 10.48
C LYS A 469 35.27 14.90 10.82
N ALA A 470 34.93 14.99 12.10
CA ALA A 470 33.57 14.80 12.58
C ALA A 470 32.72 15.98 12.08
N VAL A 471 32.08 15.80 10.94
CA VAL A 471 30.83 16.48 10.60
C VAL A 471 29.74 15.46 10.87
N HIS A 472 28.74 15.82 11.67
CA HIS A 472 27.54 15.02 11.89
C HIS A 472 26.79 14.87 10.56
N GLN A 473 27.21 13.93 9.72
CA GLN A 473 26.44 13.40 8.61
C GLN A 473 25.90 12.05 9.09
N VAL A 474 24.57 11.96 9.14
CA VAL A 474 23.87 10.69 9.21
C VAL A 474 24.38 9.85 8.02
N PRO A 475 24.90 8.62 8.22
CA PRO A 475 25.33 7.79 7.10
C PRO A 475 24.16 7.55 6.15
N ASN A 476 24.34 7.85 4.87
CA ASN A 476 23.39 7.43 3.84
C ASN A 476 23.37 5.88 3.87
N GLU A 477 22.30 5.26 4.37
CA GLU A 477 22.24 3.80 4.69
C GLU A 477 22.54 2.86 3.49
N LEU A 478 22.45 3.38 2.25
CA LEU A 478 22.67 2.65 1.00
C LEU A 478 23.90 3.14 0.20
N ASP A 479 24.80 3.93 0.80
CA ASP A 479 25.97 4.51 0.13
C ASP A 479 25.63 5.24 -1.20
N GLY A 480 24.46 5.89 -1.26
CA GLY A 480 23.96 6.59 -2.45
C GLY A 480 23.48 5.69 -3.59
N ILE A 481 23.37 4.37 -3.39
CA ILE A 481 22.84 3.43 -4.38
C ILE A 481 21.31 3.58 -4.43
N THR A 482 20.80 3.89 -5.62
CA THR A 482 19.37 4.04 -5.91
C THR A 482 18.87 2.92 -6.81
N GLU A 483 17.56 2.74 -6.88
CA GLU A 483 16.92 1.77 -7.77
C GLU A 483 17.32 2.01 -9.24
N ALA A 484 17.26 3.26 -9.70
CA ALA A 484 17.71 3.64 -11.04
C ALA A 484 19.19 3.30 -11.28
N TYR A 485 20.05 3.50 -10.27
CA TYR A 485 21.46 3.15 -10.37
C TYR A 485 21.68 1.63 -10.45
N MET A 486 20.93 0.84 -9.67
CA MET A 486 20.95 -0.63 -9.72
C MET A 486 20.51 -1.16 -11.09
N LEU A 487 19.42 -0.63 -11.65
CA LEU A 487 18.91 -1.05 -12.96
C LEU A 487 19.88 -0.70 -14.10
N GLN A 488 20.62 0.40 -13.97
CA GLN A 488 21.54 0.85 -15.02
C GLN A 488 22.96 0.27 -14.91
N ASN A 489 23.47 0.07 -13.69
CA ASN A 489 24.88 -0.26 -13.44
C ASN A 489 25.07 -1.58 -12.67
N GLY A 490 24.00 -2.17 -12.15
CA GLY A 490 24.06 -3.44 -11.44
C GLY A 490 24.29 -4.63 -12.35
N THR A 491 24.95 -5.65 -11.82
CA THR A 491 25.00 -6.95 -12.48
C THR A 491 23.63 -7.59 -12.36
N SER A 492 23.03 -7.95 -13.50
CA SER A 492 21.74 -8.67 -13.55
C SER A 492 21.95 -10.15 -13.83
N VAL A 493 21.27 -11.01 -13.08
CA VAL A 493 21.20 -12.45 -13.33
C VAL A 493 19.75 -12.89 -13.42
N SER A 494 19.47 -13.88 -14.28
CA SER A 494 18.14 -14.49 -14.33
C SER A 494 17.85 -15.17 -13.00
N MET A 495 16.65 -14.94 -12.47
CA MET A 495 16.19 -15.50 -11.22
C MET A 495 15.04 -16.46 -11.48
N LYS A 496 15.15 -17.68 -10.96
CA LYS A 496 14.08 -18.67 -10.98
C LYS A 496 13.23 -18.54 -9.73
N SER A 497 12.01 -19.06 -9.77
CA SER A 497 11.30 -19.40 -8.53
C SER A 497 12.11 -20.42 -7.73
N GLN A 498 11.94 -20.43 -6.42
CA GLN A 498 12.69 -21.23 -5.46
C GLN A 498 14.20 -20.92 -5.42
N ALA A 499 15.05 -21.94 -5.34
CA ALA A 499 16.47 -21.83 -5.03
C ALA A 499 17.29 -21.26 -6.18
N ASN A 500 18.11 -20.26 -5.86
CA ASN A 500 19.02 -19.59 -6.76
C ASN A 500 20.42 -19.54 -6.15
N GLU A 501 21.44 -19.72 -7.00
CA GLU A 501 22.85 -19.66 -6.62
C GLU A 501 23.62 -18.82 -7.65
N VAL A 502 24.38 -17.84 -7.16
CA VAL A 502 25.16 -16.90 -7.96
C VAL A 502 26.61 -16.92 -7.47
N THR A 503 27.55 -17.17 -8.36
CA THR A 503 28.98 -17.04 -8.07
C THR A 503 29.45 -15.62 -8.34
N ILE A 504 30.03 -15.00 -7.32
CA ILE A 504 30.62 -13.67 -7.37
C ILE A 504 32.11 -13.85 -7.55
N HIS A 505 32.62 -13.41 -8.70
CA HIS A 505 34.04 -13.47 -9.03
C HIS A 505 34.75 -12.14 -8.68
N THR A 506 36.06 -12.09 -8.90
CA THR A 506 36.91 -10.88 -8.86
C THR A 506 37.04 -10.17 -7.51
N LEU A 507 36.83 -10.89 -6.40
CA LEU A 507 37.08 -10.35 -5.05
C LEU A 507 38.59 -10.24 -4.78
N LYS A 508 39.01 -9.22 -4.02
CA LYS A 508 40.38 -9.12 -3.52
C LYS A 508 40.55 -10.01 -2.30
N GLU A 509 41.63 -10.77 -2.28
CA GLU A 509 41.98 -11.63 -1.15
C GLU A 509 42.11 -10.82 0.15
N GLY A 510 41.56 -11.36 1.24
CA GLY A 510 41.58 -10.72 2.56
C GLY A 510 40.71 -9.47 2.71
N SER A 511 39.94 -9.09 1.68
CA SER A 511 39.07 -7.92 1.71
C SER A 511 37.61 -8.34 1.91
N ALA A 512 36.90 -7.63 2.79
CA ALA A 512 35.46 -7.78 2.98
C ALA A 512 34.69 -6.90 1.99
N TYR A 513 33.49 -7.32 1.62
CA TYR A 513 32.63 -6.62 0.68
C TYR A 513 31.20 -6.52 1.21
N THR A 514 30.44 -5.55 0.70
CA THR A 514 28.99 -5.45 0.88
C THR A 514 28.32 -5.64 -0.48
N ILE A 515 27.38 -6.58 -0.57
CA ILE A 515 26.48 -6.74 -1.71
C ILE A 515 25.23 -5.91 -1.45
N TYR A 516 24.91 -5.01 -2.37
CA TYR A 516 23.62 -4.35 -2.48
C TYR A 516 22.80 -5.08 -3.52
N TYR A 517 21.59 -5.52 -3.19
CA TYR A 517 20.78 -6.37 -4.07
C TYR A 517 19.31 -5.97 -4.11
N MET A 518 18.66 -6.29 -5.23
CA MET A 518 17.25 -6.03 -5.52
C MET A 518 16.75 -7.09 -6.50
N ALA A 519 15.51 -7.57 -6.37
CA ALA A 519 14.87 -8.41 -7.38
C ALA A 519 13.83 -7.62 -8.18
N ALA A 520 13.56 -8.06 -9.40
CA ALA A 520 12.47 -7.58 -10.22
C ALA A 520 11.68 -8.77 -10.78
N SER A 521 10.35 -8.69 -10.73
CA SER A 521 9.46 -9.65 -11.38
C SER A 521 9.57 -9.56 -12.90
N THR A 522 8.99 -10.54 -13.60
CA THR A 522 8.93 -10.55 -15.08
C THR A 522 8.12 -9.38 -15.67
N ASP A 523 7.19 -8.79 -14.91
CA ASP A 523 6.44 -7.58 -15.29
C ASP A 523 7.12 -6.28 -14.85
N GLY A 524 8.32 -6.36 -14.25
CA GLY A 524 9.19 -5.21 -13.98
C GLY A 524 9.00 -4.55 -12.61
N LYS A 525 8.22 -5.14 -11.70
CA LYS A 525 8.07 -4.62 -10.33
C LYS A 525 9.26 -5.01 -9.48
N THR A 526 9.80 -4.06 -8.73
CA THR A 526 11.09 -4.19 -8.04
C THR A 526 10.95 -4.25 -6.52
N THR A 527 11.80 -5.04 -5.87
CA THR A 527 11.91 -5.06 -4.40
C THR A 527 12.56 -3.77 -3.88
N LEU A 528 12.59 -3.60 -2.56
CA LEU A 528 13.52 -2.65 -1.94
C LEU A 528 14.97 -3.15 -2.09
N ILE A 529 15.92 -2.21 -2.10
CA ILE A 529 17.35 -2.53 -2.08
C ILE A 529 17.71 -3.00 -0.67
N LYS A 530 18.28 -4.21 -0.58
CA LYS A 530 18.80 -4.79 0.66
C LYS A 530 20.31 -4.97 0.57
N LYS A 531 20.95 -5.24 1.70
CA LYS A 531 22.39 -5.50 1.77
C LYS A 531 22.74 -6.80 2.49
N ILE A 532 23.84 -7.42 2.08
CA ILE A 532 24.44 -8.57 2.76
C ILE A 532 25.96 -8.51 2.60
N ASP A 533 26.70 -8.86 3.65
CA ASP A 533 28.15 -8.77 3.65
C ASP A 533 28.81 -10.05 3.11
N ILE A 534 30.00 -9.92 2.54
CA ILE A 534 30.92 -11.02 2.24
C ILE A 534 32.11 -10.84 3.20
N ASP A 535 32.35 -11.83 4.07
CA ASP A 535 33.47 -11.82 5.01
C ASP A 535 34.81 -11.71 4.25
N SER A 536 35.80 -11.07 4.84
CA SER A 536 37.20 -11.12 4.38
C SER A 536 37.81 -12.53 4.39
N LYS A 537 37.37 -13.38 5.33
CA LYS A 537 37.88 -14.72 5.52
C LYS A 537 37.15 -15.69 4.61
N VAL A 538 37.93 -16.52 3.93
CA VAL A 538 37.39 -17.72 3.29
C VAL A 538 36.81 -18.58 4.40
N VAL A 539 35.54 -18.97 4.27
CA VAL A 539 34.99 -20.00 5.15
C VAL A 539 35.85 -21.22 4.91
N VAL A 540 36.58 -21.65 5.94
CA VAL A 540 37.42 -22.84 5.86
C VAL A 540 36.49 -24.01 5.57
N GLY A 541 36.39 -24.36 4.28
CA GLY A 541 35.74 -25.57 3.84
C GLY A 541 36.49 -26.78 4.37
N ASP A 542 35.83 -27.93 4.25
CA ASP A 542 36.27 -29.29 4.53
C ASP A 542 37.72 -29.38 5.03
N THR A 543 37.91 -29.72 6.31
CA THR A 543 39.25 -30.04 6.85
C THR A 543 39.74 -31.40 6.37
N SER A 544 38.85 -32.18 5.73
CA SER A 544 39.16 -33.48 5.14
C SER A 544 39.59 -33.34 3.68
N SER A 545 40.37 -34.31 3.20
CA SER A 545 40.59 -34.49 1.76
C SER A 545 39.35 -35.01 1.04
N ILE A 546 38.47 -35.73 1.75
CA ILE A 546 37.21 -36.27 1.23
C ILE A 546 36.14 -35.18 1.34
N LYS A 547 35.50 -34.86 0.21
CA LYS A 547 34.46 -33.82 0.12
C LYS A 547 33.09 -34.44 -0.10
N ILE A 548 32.04 -33.65 0.14
CA ILE A 548 30.68 -34.02 -0.27
C ILE A 548 30.46 -33.50 -1.72
N GLU A 549 30.40 -34.41 -2.68
CA GLU A 549 30.18 -34.08 -4.10
C GLU A 549 28.72 -33.75 -4.40
N SER A 550 27.78 -34.46 -3.79
CA SER A 550 26.35 -34.14 -3.90
C SER A 550 25.62 -34.51 -2.62
N ALA A 551 24.52 -33.80 -2.37
CA ALA A 551 23.58 -34.08 -1.30
C ALA A 551 22.19 -33.66 -1.78
N GLU A 552 21.22 -34.57 -1.76
CA GLU A 552 19.88 -34.34 -2.29
C GLU A 552 18.82 -34.97 -1.38
N GLY A 553 17.71 -34.26 -1.17
CA GLY A 553 16.58 -34.75 -0.38
C GLY A 553 15.49 -35.36 -1.25
N TYR A 554 14.92 -36.47 -0.81
CA TYR A 554 13.88 -37.20 -1.51
C TYR A 554 12.70 -37.52 -0.60
N TYR A 555 11.50 -37.41 -1.16
CA TYR A 555 10.26 -37.88 -0.56
C TYR A 555 9.74 -39.11 -1.31
N LYS A 556 9.29 -40.11 -0.56
CA LYS A 556 8.53 -41.24 -1.10
C LYS A 556 7.59 -41.74 -0.04
N TYR A 557 6.30 -41.65 -0.29
CA TYR A 557 5.31 -42.24 0.60
C TYR A 557 5.46 -43.77 0.62
N VAL A 558 5.88 -44.32 1.77
CA VAL A 558 5.93 -45.77 2.03
C VAL A 558 4.73 -46.15 2.88
N SER A 559 4.53 -45.47 4.00
CA SER A 559 3.34 -45.58 4.86
C SER A 559 3.31 -44.44 5.87
N PHE A 560 2.20 -44.27 6.59
CA PHE A 560 2.07 -43.25 7.63
C PHE A 560 3.16 -43.32 8.72
N PHE A 561 3.62 -44.53 9.07
CA PHE A 561 4.72 -44.76 10.02
C PHE A 561 6.02 -45.20 9.31
N GLY A 562 6.10 -45.01 8.01
CA GLY A 562 7.26 -45.37 7.20
C GLY A 562 8.36 -44.31 7.21
N GLU A 563 9.53 -44.70 6.72
CA GLU A 563 10.64 -43.79 6.42
C GLU A 563 10.36 -43.07 5.10
N ASN A 564 9.50 -42.05 5.16
CA ASN A 564 9.03 -41.36 3.95
C ASN A 564 10.04 -40.34 3.38
N TYR A 565 11.05 -39.94 4.17
CA TYR A 565 12.04 -38.93 3.81
C TYR A 565 13.46 -39.49 3.94
N ARG A 566 14.29 -39.24 2.94
CA ARG A 566 15.70 -39.64 2.93
C ARG A 566 16.56 -38.62 2.20
N TYR A 567 17.87 -38.70 2.43
CA TYR A 567 18.87 -37.89 1.75
C TYR A 567 19.92 -38.80 1.11
N GLU A 568 20.20 -38.56 -0.16
CA GLU A 568 21.26 -39.26 -0.89
C GLU A 568 22.50 -38.35 -0.88
N ILE A 569 23.62 -38.87 -0.39
CA ILE A 569 24.88 -38.14 -0.23
C ILE A 569 26.01 -38.90 -0.92
N THR A 570 26.74 -38.21 -1.80
CA THR A 570 27.88 -38.78 -2.52
C THR A 570 29.17 -38.09 -2.09
N LEU A 571 30.18 -38.89 -1.75
CA LEU A 571 31.52 -38.42 -1.40
C LEU A 571 32.45 -38.38 -2.62
N SER A 572 33.49 -37.55 -2.57
CA SER A 572 34.48 -37.41 -3.64
C SER A 572 35.28 -38.69 -3.88
N GLU A 573 35.43 -39.52 -2.85
CA GLU A 573 36.07 -40.82 -2.89
C GLU A 573 35.48 -41.74 -1.79
N PRO A 574 35.53 -43.07 -1.93
CA PRO A 574 35.04 -43.99 -0.92
C PRO A 574 35.85 -43.92 0.37
N THR A 575 35.18 -44.00 1.52
CA THR A 575 35.85 -44.12 2.82
C THR A 575 36.40 -45.53 3.05
N LYS A 576 37.50 -45.63 3.81
CA LYS A 576 38.14 -46.92 4.14
C LYS A 576 37.20 -47.85 4.92
N GLU A 577 36.38 -47.28 5.80
CA GLU A 577 35.35 -47.96 6.58
C GLU A 577 34.02 -47.26 6.37
N ALA A 578 32.92 -48.00 6.49
CA ALA A 578 31.58 -47.46 6.35
C ALA A 578 31.28 -46.44 7.46
N LEU A 579 30.80 -45.25 7.08
CA LEU A 579 30.36 -44.25 8.04
C LEU A 579 29.04 -44.67 8.70
N THR A 580 28.90 -44.33 9.98
CA THR A 580 27.74 -44.64 10.81
C THR A 580 26.86 -43.41 11.03
N LEU A 581 25.69 -43.58 11.64
CA LEU A 581 24.76 -42.48 11.91
C LEU A 581 25.41 -41.30 12.63
N ASP A 582 26.28 -41.57 13.60
CA ASP A 582 26.97 -40.54 14.41
C ASP A 582 27.93 -39.67 13.60
N ASN A 583 28.36 -40.15 12.43
CA ASN A 583 29.20 -39.37 11.52
C ASN A 583 28.40 -38.29 10.78
N PHE A 584 27.08 -38.47 10.62
CA PHE A 584 26.24 -37.57 9.82
C PHE A 584 25.47 -36.60 10.70
N LYS A 585 25.48 -35.33 10.30
CA LYS A 585 24.59 -34.30 10.84
C LYS A 585 23.92 -33.58 9.68
N ILE A 586 22.60 -33.70 9.60
CA ILE A 586 21.77 -32.94 8.66
C ILE A 586 21.01 -31.89 9.45
N SER A 587 21.18 -30.63 9.08
CA SER A 587 20.58 -29.49 9.77
C SER A 587 19.57 -28.79 8.84
N CYS A 588 18.35 -28.57 9.33
CA CYS A 588 17.36 -27.70 8.69
C CYS A 588 17.33 -26.36 9.44
N PRO A 589 17.40 -25.22 8.73
CA PRO A 589 17.32 -23.91 9.38
C PRO A 589 15.94 -23.59 9.97
N LYS A 590 14.87 -24.27 9.52
CA LYS A 590 13.49 -24.03 9.97
C LYS A 590 12.98 -25.03 11.02
N GLY A 591 13.82 -25.97 11.48
CA GLY A 591 13.39 -26.92 12.50
C GLY A 591 14.43 -27.97 12.85
N ASN A 592 14.21 -28.63 13.98
CA ASN A 592 15.05 -29.75 14.39
C ASN A 592 14.73 -30.99 13.59
N LEU A 593 15.78 -31.66 13.13
CA LEU A 593 15.71 -32.94 12.45
C LEU A 593 16.27 -34.03 13.34
N THR A 594 15.82 -35.26 13.12
CA THR A 594 16.46 -36.44 13.70
C THR A 594 16.57 -37.50 12.63
N ILE A 595 17.80 -37.84 12.28
CA ILE A 595 18.12 -38.94 11.36
C ILE A 595 17.96 -40.28 12.10
N GLY A 596 17.51 -41.31 11.38
CA GLY A 596 17.16 -42.62 11.94
C GLY A 596 18.20 -43.69 11.65
N ARG A 597 18.58 -43.86 10.38
CA ARG A 597 19.58 -44.83 9.94
C ARG A 597 20.32 -44.33 8.71
N VAL A 598 21.49 -44.93 8.46
CA VAL A 598 22.26 -44.70 7.24
C VAL A 598 22.61 -46.04 6.59
N GLU A 599 22.61 -46.07 5.26
CA GLU A 599 23.03 -47.21 4.45
C GLU A 599 24.05 -46.77 3.41
N THR A 600 24.93 -47.70 3.03
CA THR A 600 25.86 -47.57 1.91
C THR A 600 26.18 -48.97 1.37
N MET A 601 26.54 -49.06 0.09
CA MET A 601 27.02 -50.30 -0.53
C MET A 601 28.49 -50.24 -0.94
N ASP A 602 29.08 -49.05 -1.01
CA ASP A 602 30.40 -48.82 -1.58
C ASP A 602 31.25 -47.82 -0.79
N ASN A 603 30.76 -47.37 0.37
CA ASN A 603 31.38 -46.37 1.23
C ASN A 603 31.58 -45.00 0.57
N GLN A 604 30.97 -44.75 -0.58
CA GLN A 604 31.00 -43.48 -1.30
C GLN A 604 29.61 -42.85 -1.41
N HIS A 605 28.59 -43.68 -1.66
CA HIS A 605 27.19 -43.27 -1.77
C HIS A 605 26.44 -43.70 -0.52
N TYR A 606 25.85 -42.73 0.17
CA TYR A 606 25.15 -42.93 1.43
C TYR A 606 23.70 -42.49 1.32
N THR A 607 22.78 -43.35 1.74
CA THR A 607 21.37 -43.01 1.93
C THR A 607 21.10 -42.80 3.42
N VAL A 608 20.81 -41.57 3.81
CA VAL A 608 20.50 -41.18 5.19
C VAL A 608 18.98 -41.05 5.33
N TYR A 609 18.36 -41.93 6.12
CA TYR A 609 16.92 -41.91 6.35
C TYR A 609 16.55 -41.06 7.55
N MET A 610 15.46 -40.30 7.42
CA MET A 610 14.86 -39.61 8.57
C MET A 610 14.22 -40.62 9.52
N LYS A 611 14.26 -40.33 10.82
CA LYS A 611 13.55 -41.13 11.82
C LYS A 611 12.05 -41.10 11.52
N SER A 612 11.40 -42.28 11.57
CA SER A 612 9.96 -42.40 11.36
C SER A 612 9.15 -41.43 12.25
N GLY A 613 8.14 -40.80 11.66
CA GLY A 613 7.29 -39.80 12.30
C GLY A 613 7.87 -38.37 12.32
N VAL A 614 9.11 -38.17 11.86
CA VAL A 614 9.69 -36.82 11.71
C VAL A 614 9.43 -36.31 10.30
N ILE A 615 8.74 -35.17 10.19
CA ILE A 615 8.43 -34.50 8.92
C ILE A 615 9.40 -33.32 8.76
N PRO A 616 10.41 -33.42 7.88
CA PRO A 616 11.31 -32.29 7.59
C PRO A 616 10.55 -31.18 6.86
N GLN A 617 10.95 -29.93 7.10
CA GLN A 617 10.43 -28.79 6.35
C GLN A 617 11.25 -28.59 5.07
N GLY A 618 10.66 -28.94 3.93
CA GLY A 618 11.24 -28.71 2.61
C GLY A 618 11.28 -27.23 2.19
N ASN A 619 11.58 -27.02 0.92
CA ASN A 619 11.68 -25.73 0.25
C ASN A 619 12.65 -24.77 0.94
N ASN A 620 13.80 -25.31 1.38
CA ASN A 620 14.90 -24.52 1.96
C ASN A 620 16.27 -25.20 1.83
N TYR A 621 17.34 -24.46 2.12
CA TYR A 621 18.70 -24.99 2.18
C TYR A 621 18.95 -25.76 3.48
N PHE A 622 19.41 -26.99 3.34
CA PHE A 622 19.89 -27.85 4.43
C PHE A 622 21.41 -27.87 4.40
N THR A 623 22.02 -28.15 5.56
CA THR A 623 23.46 -28.37 5.66
C THR A 623 23.71 -29.82 6.06
N ALA A 624 24.45 -30.55 5.23
CA ALA A 624 25.05 -31.82 5.60
C ALA A 624 26.45 -31.55 6.16
N THR A 625 26.76 -32.14 7.30
CA THR A 625 28.11 -32.17 7.88
C THR A 625 28.46 -33.62 8.19
N ILE A 626 29.61 -34.05 7.72
CA ILE A 626 30.16 -35.37 7.97
C ILE A 626 31.44 -35.19 8.78
N THR A 627 31.53 -35.89 9.91
CA THR A 627 32.75 -35.98 10.71
C THR A 627 33.39 -37.33 10.46
N PHE A 628 34.62 -37.34 9.94
CA PHE A 628 35.38 -38.55 9.67
C PHE A 628 36.11 -39.03 10.94
N GLN A 629 36.62 -40.26 10.90
CA GLN A 629 37.26 -40.92 12.07
C GLN A 629 38.52 -40.20 12.57
N ASP A 630 39.21 -39.48 11.69
CA ASP A 630 40.38 -38.67 12.03
C ASP A 630 40.00 -37.29 12.65
N GLY A 631 38.70 -37.05 12.86
CA GLY A 631 38.15 -35.80 13.37
C GLY A 631 38.07 -34.69 12.32
N THR A 632 38.49 -34.94 11.08
CA THR A 632 38.27 -34.01 9.98
C THR A 632 36.79 -33.97 9.60
N THR A 633 36.37 -32.92 8.92
CA THR A 633 34.96 -32.70 8.56
C THR A 633 34.83 -32.34 7.09
N ALA A 634 33.71 -32.75 6.50
CA ALA A 634 33.22 -32.22 5.23
C ALA A 634 31.81 -31.64 5.40
N ARG A 635 31.52 -30.55 4.69
CA ARG A 635 30.27 -29.79 4.82
C ARG A 635 29.75 -29.38 3.45
N LYS A 636 28.44 -29.53 3.24
CA LYS A 636 27.75 -29.03 2.05
C LYS A 636 26.36 -28.51 2.35
N ASP A 637 26.06 -27.35 1.77
CA ASP A 637 24.70 -26.81 1.75
C ASP A 637 24.00 -27.25 0.47
N PHE A 638 22.77 -27.72 0.58
CA PHE A 638 21.98 -28.26 -0.53
C PHE A 638 20.50 -27.89 -0.39
N TYR A 639 19.83 -27.65 -1.51
CA TYR A 639 18.42 -27.27 -1.51
C TYR A 639 17.51 -28.50 -1.48
N VAL A 640 16.66 -28.57 -0.46
CA VAL A 640 15.69 -29.64 -0.30
C VAL A 640 14.32 -29.12 -0.71
N ASP A 641 13.70 -29.85 -1.62
CA ASP A 641 12.34 -29.67 -2.08
C ASP A 641 11.81 -31.09 -2.32
N PHE A 642 10.64 -31.33 -1.74
CA PHE A 642 9.97 -32.63 -1.68
C PHE A 642 8.66 -32.63 -2.47
N ASP A 643 8.27 -31.47 -2.97
CA ASP A 643 7.00 -31.25 -3.64
C ASP A 643 7.22 -31.46 -5.15
N ALA A 644 6.11 -31.62 -5.87
CA ALA A 644 6.13 -31.67 -7.33
C ALA A 644 5.45 -30.40 -7.85
N PRO A 645 5.64 -30.04 -9.14
CA PRO A 645 5.19 -28.74 -9.62
C PRO A 645 3.68 -28.58 -9.45
N ILE A 646 3.26 -27.49 -8.84
CA ILE A 646 1.86 -27.17 -8.55
C ILE A 646 1.33 -26.23 -9.62
N ILE A 647 0.14 -26.56 -10.14
CA ILE A 647 -0.46 -25.83 -11.25
C ILE A 647 -1.63 -24.99 -10.77
N ALA A 648 -1.54 -23.69 -11.01
CA ALA A 648 -2.63 -22.75 -10.80
C ALA A 648 -3.66 -22.88 -11.94
N THR A 649 -4.59 -23.81 -11.79
CA THR A 649 -5.60 -24.15 -12.81
C THR A 649 -6.51 -22.99 -13.20
N THR A 650 -6.78 -22.05 -12.30
CA THR A 650 -7.61 -20.85 -12.56
C THR A 650 -6.95 -19.86 -13.53
N SER A 651 -5.62 -19.90 -13.64
CA SER A 651 -4.82 -19.08 -14.56
C SER A 651 -4.26 -19.90 -15.72
N SER A 652 -4.70 -21.16 -15.87
CA SER A 652 -4.27 -22.06 -16.93
C SER A 652 -5.43 -22.29 -17.91
N SER A 653 -5.12 -22.51 -19.19
CA SER A 653 -6.14 -22.66 -20.22
C SER A 653 -5.69 -23.51 -21.41
N VAL A 654 -6.66 -24.06 -22.13
CA VAL A 654 -6.46 -24.74 -23.40
C VAL A 654 -7.38 -24.11 -24.45
N SER A 655 -6.82 -23.87 -25.63
CA SER A 655 -7.55 -23.34 -26.79
C SER A 655 -7.17 -24.11 -28.05
N ARG A 656 -8.01 -24.06 -29.10
CA ARG A 656 -7.74 -24.73 -30.38
C ARG A 656 -7.29 -23.69 -31.41
N THR A 657 -6.10 -23.87 -31.95
CA THR A 657 -5.55 -23.03 -33.04
C THR A 657 -5.70 -23.69 -34.41
N GLY A 658 -6.11 -24.97 -34.44
CA GLY A 658 -6.43 -25.75 -35.63
C GLY A 658 -7.31 -26.96 -35.28
N GLU A 659 -7.86 -27.65 -36.28
CA GLU A 659 -8.65 -28.88 -36.06
C GLU A 659 -7.89 -29.95 -35.30
N LYS A 660 -6.56 -29.99 -35.43
CA LYS A 660 -5.70 -30.94 -34.73
C LYS A 660 -4.59 -30.23 -33.95
N GLN A 661 -4.83 -28.98 -33.54
CA GLN A 661 -3.80 -28.20 -32.86
C GLN A 661 -4.36 -27.50 -31.63
N LEU A 662 -3.69 -27.71 -30.49
CA LEU A 662 -3.99 -27.08 -29.21
C LEU A 662 -2.92 -26.04 -28.87
N LYS A 663 -3.35 -24.91 -28.32
CA LYS A 663 -2.48 -23.98 -27.59
C LYS A 663 -2.81 -24.12 -26.10
N VAL A 664 -1.79 -24.52 -25.34
CA VAL A 664 -1.89 -24.80 -23.90
C VAL A 664 -1.09 -23.74 -23.16
N THR A 665 -1.72 -23.11 -22.16
CA THR A 665 -1.09 -22.15 -21.26
C THR A 665 -1.24 -22.67 -19.84
N LEU A 666 -0.12 -22.91 -19.15
CA LEU A 666 -0.08 -23.40 -17.77
C LEU A 666 0.65 -22.41 -16.89
N LYS A 667 0.18 -22.22 -15.66
CA LYS A 667 0.88 -21.44 -14.63
C LYS A 667 1.38 -22.38 -13.52
N SER A 668 2.70 -22.55 -13.43
CA SER A 668 3.39 -23.41 -12.46
C SER A 668 4.11 -22.59 -11.39
N ASP A 669 4.25 -23.11 -10.18
CA ASP A 669 5.10 -22.51 -9.15
C ASP A 669 6.61 -22.77 -9.38
N GLU A 670 6.96 -23.91 -9.97
CA GLU A 670 8.34 -24.30 -10.28
C GLU A 670 8.52 -24.89 -11.69
N GLU A 671 9.79 -25.10 -12.09
CA GLU A 671 10.16 -25.74 -13.35
C GLU A 671 10.03 -27.27 -13.25
N GLY A 672 9.79 -27.94 -14.38
CA GLY A 672 9.74 -29.40 -14.43
C GLY A 672 9.33 -29.93 -15.78
N SER A 673 8.61 -31.04 -15.78
CA SER A 673 7.93 -31.62 -16.93
C SER A 673 6.47 -31.86 -16.59
N ILE A 674 5.61 -31.77 -17.60
CA ILE A 674 4.30 -32.41 -17.58
C ILE A 674 4.36 -33.69 -18.42
N TYR A 675 3.62 -34.69 -17.98
CA TYR A 675 3.24 -35.84 -18.79
C TYR A 675 1.75 -35.71 -19.04
N TRP A 676 1.33 -35.67 -20.30
CA TRP A 676 -0.05 -35.37 -20.65
C TRP A 676 -0.62 -36.33 -21.69
N THR A 677 -1.95 -36.45 -21.66
CA THR A 677 -2.76 -37.19 -22.62
C THR A 677 -4.12 -36.52 -22.79
N ILE A 678 -4.95 -37.01 -23.72
CA ILE A 678 -6.33 -36.54 -23.91
C ILE A 678 -7.28 -37.64 -23.46
N LEU A 679 -8.17 -37.30 -22.51
CA LEU A 679 -9.19 -38.22 -22.01
C LEU A 679 -10.60 -37.68 -22.29
N GLN A 680 -11.57 -38.59 -22.37
CA GLN A 680 -13.00 -38.27 -22.37
C GLN A 680 -13.65 -38.78 -21.09
N PRO A 681 -14.76 -38.15 -20.64
CA PRO A 681 -15.53 -38.63 -19.51
C PRO A 681 -15.91 -40.11 -19.66
N SER A 682 -15.69 -40.88 -18.60
CA SER A 682 -15.98 -42.31 -18.52
C SER A 682 -16.19 -42.70 -17.05
N ASP A 683 -16.57 -43.95 -16.79
CA ASP A 683 -16.76 -44.48 -15.42
C ASP A 683 -15.50 -44.37 -14.55
N VAL A 684 -14.31 -44.23 -15.15
CA VAL A 684 -13.03 -44.08 -14.45
C VAL A 684 -12.48 -42.65 -14.47
N PHE A 685 -13.07 -41.77 -15.27
CA PHE A 685 -12.72 -40.35 -15.35
C PHE A 685 -13.98 -39.48 -15.39
N GLU A 686 -14.39 -39.02 -14.21
CA GLU A 686 -15.57 -38.15 -14.02
C GLU A 686 -15.14 -36.71 -13.67
N PRO A 687 -15.05 -35.78 -14.64
CA PRO A 687 -14.51 -34.44 -14.41
C PRO A 687 -15.41 -33.56 -13.52
N ASP A 688 -16.69 -33.85 -13.40
CA ASP A 688 -17.65 -33.02 -12.66
C ASP A 688 -17.67 -33.29 -11.14
N THR A 689 -16.76 -34.14 -10.65
CA THR A 689 -16.68 -34.49 -9.22
C THR A 689 -15.45 -33.87 -8.55
N THR A 690 -15.59 -33.51 -7.27
CA THR A 690 -14.51 -32.90 -6.46
C THR A 690 -13.45 -33.90 -5.99
N ALA A 691 -13.59 -35.19 -6.30
CA ALA A 691 -12.62 -36.21 -5.92
C ALA A 691 -11.29 -36.03 -6.67
N LYS A 692 -10.16 -36.20 -5.97
CA LYS A 692 -8.83 -36.25 -6.59
C LYS A 692 -8.78 -37.37 -7.62
N LYS A 693 -8.21 -37.10 -8.80
CA LYS A 693 -8.14 -38.06 -9.90
C LYS A 693 -6.80 -38.80 -9.87
N ASP A 694 -6.86 -40.11 -10.12
CA ASP A 694 -5.67 -40.97 -10.08
C ASP A 694 -4.68 -40.57 -11.19
N PRO A 695 -3.41 -40.23 -10.85
CA PRO A 695 -2.38 -39.90 -11.84
C PRO A 695 -2.10 -41.03 -12.84
N LYS A 696 -2.41 -42.30 -12.49
CA LYS A 696 -2.25 -43.45 -13.41
C LYS A 696 -3.09 -43.35 -14.67
N LEU A 697 -4.21 -42.63 -14.63
CA LEU A 697 -5.05 -42.39 -15.82
C LEU A 697 -4.26 -41.72 -16.95
N VAL A 698 -3.25 -40.91 -16.60
CA VAL A 698 -2.32 -40.31 -17.57
C VAL A 698 -1.13 -41.22 -17.82
N MET A 699 -0.49 -41.72 -16.76
CA MET A 699 0.78 -42.43 -16.88
C MET A 699 0.66 -43.77 -17.60
N ASP A 700 -0.48 -44.46 -17.47
CA ASP A 700 -0.74 -45.73 -18.17
C ASP A 700 -1.23 -45.50 -19.61
N ALA A 701 -1.58 -44.26 -19.98
CA ALA A 701 -2.10 -43.89 -21.29
C ALA A 701 -1.01 -43.47 -22.30
N ASN A 702 0.24 -43.92 -22.09
CA ASN A 702 1.40 -43.57 -22.90
C ASN A 702 1.53 -42.05 -23.14
N PRO A 703 1.75 -41.26 -22.07
CA PRO A 703 1.66 -39.81 -22.12
C PRO A 703 2.81 -39.19 -22.92
N THR A 704 2.57 -37.99 -23.43
CA THR A 704 3.61 -37.16 -24.04
C THR A 704 4.27 -36.30 -22.97
N GLU A 705 5.60 -36.26 -22.96
CA GLU A 705 6.37 -35.38 -22.09
C GLU A 705 6.52 -34.00 -22.71
N GLN A 706 6.33 -32.96 -21.91
CA GLN A 706 6.51 -31.57 -22.31
C GLN A 706 7.18 -30.80 -21.17
N ALA A 707 8.19 -29.99 -21.51
CA ALA A 707 8.86 -29.15 -20.53
C ALA A 707 7.89 -28.12 -19.92
N LEU A 708 7.98 -27.96 -18.61
CA LEU A 708 7.22 -27.01 -17.80
C LEU A 708 8.17 -25.92 -17.30
N VAL A 709 7.79 -24.67 -17.54
CA VAL A 709 8.51 -23.51 -17.01
C VAL A 709 7.87 -23.06 -15.71
N SER A 710 8.66 -22.46 -14.82
CA SER A 710 8.13 -21.74 -13.66
C SER A 710 7.41 -20.47 -14.10
N GLY A 711 6.31 -20.13 -13.43
CA GLY A 711 5.42 -19.04 -13.83
C GLY A 711 4.48 -19.45 -14.98
N GLU A 712 4.11 -18.49 -15.82
CA GLU A 712 3.23 -18.75 -16.97
C GLU A 712 4.03 -19.23 -18.18
N GLY A 713 3.70 -20.41 -18.67
CA GLY A 713 4.26 -21.02 -19.87
C GLY A 713 3.20 -21.30 -20.91
N THR A 714 3.52 -21.08 -22.19
CA THR A 714 2.62 -21.42 -23.31
C THR A 714 3.36 -22.26 -24.33
N PHE A 715 2.72 -23.35 -24.78
CA PHE A 715 3.21 -24.21 -25.85
C PHE A 715 2.06 -24.66 -26.76
N THR A 716 2.42 -25.14 -27.95
CA THR A 716 1.47 -25.64 -28.94
C THR A 716 1.68 -27.14 -29.12
N VAL A 717 0.58 -27.87 -29.34
CA VAL A 717 0.55 -29.31 -29.49
C VAL A 717 -0.17 -29.67 -30.77
N ASP A 718 0.47 -30.46 -31.62
CA ASP A 718 -0.16 -31.09 -32.79
C ASP A 718 -0.66 -32.50 -32.44
N LEU A 719 -1.91 -32.79 -32.76
CA LEU A 719 -2.60 -34.04 -32.47
C LEU A 719 -2.66 -34.93 -33.72
N SER A 720 -2.59 -36.25 -33.53
CA SER A 720 -2.76 -37.22 -34.63
C SER A 720 -4.18 -37.21 -35.19
N GLU A 721 -5.17 -37.01 -34.32
CA GLU A 721 -6.60 -37.04 -34.63
C GLU A 721 -7.31 -35.81 -34.05
N VAL A 722 -8.50 -35.53 -34.60
CA VAL A 722 -9.35 -34.45 -34.08
C VAL A 722 -9.89 -34.91 -32.72
N PRO A 723 -9.63 -34.19 -31.62
CA PRO A 723 -10.14 -34.58 -30.31
C PRO A 723 -11.66 -34.53 -30.33
N ALA A 724 -12.27 -35.59 -29.79
CA ALA A 724 -13.72 -35.73 -29.74
C ALA A 724 -14.35 -34.65 -28.83
N ASN A 725 -15.65 -34.43 -29.00
CA ASN A 725 -16.37 -33.46 -28.18
C ASN A 725 -16.30 -33.86 -26.70
N ASN A 726 -16.22 -32.84 -25.83
CA ASN A 726 -16.09 -33.01 -24.38
C ASN A 726 -14.80 -33.73 -23.94
N SER A 727 -13.73 -33.64 -24.72
CA SER A 727 -12.40 -34.10 -24.32
C SER A 727 -11.70 -33.12 -23.38
N TYR A 728 -10.78 -33.66 -22.57
CA TYR A 728 -9.97 -32.91 -21.61
C TYR A 728 -8.48 -33.17 -21.85
N PHE A 729 -7.70 -32.10 -21.72
CA PHE A 729 -6.24 -32.17 -21.66
C PHE A 729 -5.87 -32.54 -20.23
N CYS A 730 -5.44 -33.78 -20.02
CA CYS A 730 -5.19 -34.37 -18.71
C CYS A 730 -3.69 -34.58 -18.52
N PHE A 731 -3.15 -34.20 -17.37
CA PHE A 731 -1.71 -34.22 -17.16
C PHE A 731 -1.29 -34.37 -15.70
N VAL A 732 -0.06 -34.84 -15.51
CA VAL A 732 0.64 -34.91 -14.23
C VAL A 732 1.95 -34.16 -14.34
N THR A 733 2.40 -33.57 -13.24
CA THR A 733 3.67 -32.85 -13.16
C THR A 733 4.75 -33.71 -12.54
N LYS A 734 6.00 -33.42 -12.91
CA LYS A 734 7.21 -33.99 -12.34
C LYS A 734 8.31 -32.95 -12.30
N ASP A 735 9.03 -32.84 -11.19
CA ASP A 735 10.21 -31.97 -11.11
C ASP A 735 11.49 -32.69 -11.62
N ALA A 736 12.63 -32.00 -11.53
CA ALA A 736 13.93 -32.57 -11.87
C ALA A 736 14.40 -33.67 -10.88
N LYS A 737 13.87 -33.69 -9.65
CA LYS A 737 14.23 -34.67 -8.60
C LYS A 737 13.38 -35.94 -8.67
N GLY A 738 12.38 -35.97 -9.53
CA GLY A 738 11.48 -37.09 -9.74
C GLY A 738 10.28 -37.14 -8.79
N ASN A 739 9.98 -36.04 -8.08
CA ASN A 739 8.74 -35.86 -7.35
C ASN A 739 7.59 -35.74 -8.37
N TYR A 740 6.46 -36.40 -8.12
CA TYR A 740 5.26 -36.35 -8.97
C TYR A 740 4.07 -35.82 -8.18
N THR A 741 3.15 -35.15 -8.87
CA THR A 741 1.85 -34.83 -8.29
C THR A 741 1.10 -36.10 -7.86
N GLU A 742 0.48 -36.06 -6.68
CA GLU A 742 -0.34 -37.15 -6.17
C GLU A 742 -1.69 -37.30 -6.91
N PHE A 743 -2.05 -36.33 -7.75
CA PHE A 743 -3.30 -36.31 -8.49
C PHE A 743 -3.14 -35.72 -9.90
N MET A 744 -4.01 -36.16 -10.81
CA MET A 744 -4.07 -35.66 -12.18
C MET A 744 -4.77 -34.30 -12.28
N TYR A 745 -4.16 -33.37 -13.01
CA TYR A 745 -4.77 -32.11 -13.46
C TYR A 745 -5.51 -32.32 -14.79
N TYR A 746 -6.55 -31.52 -15.05
CA TYR A 746 -7.28 -31.57 -16.31
C TYR A 746 -7.88 -30.22 -16.68
N LEU A 747 -7.86 -29.90 -17.98
CA LEU A 747 -8.42 -28.68 -18.57
C LEU A 747 -9.34 -29.07 -19.74
N ALA A 748 -10.55 -28.52 -19.79
CA ALA A 748 -11.50 -28.81 -20.86
C ALA A 748 -10.97 -28.31 -22.22
N ILE A 749 -11.05 -29.15 -23.25
CA ILE A 749 -10.69 -28.78 -24.63
C ILE A 749 -11.94 -28.19 -25.30
N PRO A 750 -11.94 -26.92 -25.72
CA PRO A 750 -13.09 -26.32 -26.38
C PRO A 750 -13.31 -26.92 -27.79
N GLU A 751 -14.51 -26.77 -28.36
CA GLU A 751 -14.74 -27.11 -29.77
C GLU A 751 -13.91 -26.22 -30.71
N TYR A 752 -13.43 -26.78 -31.83
CA TYR A 752 -12.72 -25.99 -32.84
C TYR A 752 -13.71 -25.17 -33.66
N LYS A 753 -13.35 -23.92 -33.94
CA LYS A 753 -14.05 -23.05 -34.89
C LYS A 753 -13.03 -22.65 -35.95
N GLU A 754 -13.32 -22.97 -37.20
CA GLU A 754 -12.47 -22.62 -38.33
C GLU A 754 -12.36 -21.09 -38.45
N PRO A 755 -11.14 -20.52 -38.61
CA PRO A 755 -10.99 -19.10 -38.87
C PRO A 755 -11.66 -18.75 -40.20
N GLU A 756 -12.60 -17.80 -40.22
CA GLU A 756 -13.24 -17.37 -41.46
C GLU A 756 -12.19 -16.87 -42.47
N VAL A 757 -12.12 -17.52 -43.64
CA VAL A 757 -11.25 -17.11 -44.75
C VAL A 757 -11.70 -15.74 -45.27
N PRO A 758 -10.84 -14.70 -45.31
CA PRO A 758 -11.21 -13.42 -45.89
C PRO A 758 -11.24 -13.55 -47.43
N GLY A 759 -12.40 -13.90 -47.96
CA GLY A 759 -12.68 -13.96 -49.39
C GLY A 759 -12.79 -12.56 -50.00
N SER A 760 -12.07 -12.35 -51.10
CA SER A 760 -12.06 -11.13 -51.92
C SER A 760 -13.47 -10.70 -52.33
N GLY A 761 -13.98 -9.67 -51.66
CA GLY A 761 -15.09 -8.85 -52.11
C GLY A 761 -14.68 -7.42 -51.85
N THR A 762 -14.86 -6.54 -52.83
CA THR A 762 -14.87 -5.09 -52.63
C THR A 762 -15.47 -4.78 -51.27
N GLU A 763 -14.76 -4.03 -50.41
CA GLU A 763 -15.24 -3.66 -49.07
C GLU A 763 -16.66 -3.13 -49.18
N ASP A 764 -17.61 -4.02 -48.90
CA ASP A 764 -18.98 -3.67 -48.64
C ASP A 764 -18.95 -3.07 -47.24
N THR A 765 -18.68 -1.76 -47.21
CA THR A 765 -18.66 -0.93 -46.01
C THR A 765 -20.05 -0.79 -45.38
N THR A 766 -21.06 -1.52 -45.87
CA THR A 766 -22.36 -1.64 -45.23
C THR A 766 -22.21 -2.51 -43.97
N PRO A 767 -22.45 -1.97 -42.77
CA PRO A 767 -22.32 -2.73 -41.53
C PRO A 767 -23.24 -3.96 -41.59
N LYS A 768 -22.68 -5.17 -41.50
CA LYS A 768 -23.49 -6.38 -41.32
C LYS A 768 -24.17 -6.25 -39.96
N THR A 769 -25.49 -6.10 -39.92
CA THR A 769 -26.25 -5.90 -38.68
C THR A 769 -27.01 -7.15 -38.28
N PHE A 770 -27.28 -7.30 -36.99
CA PHE A 770 -28.22 -8.29 -36.48
C PHE A 770 -29.25 -7.64 -35.56
N GLU A 771 -30.45 -8.23 -35.49
CA GLU A 771 -31.55 -7.67 -34.72
C GLU A 771 -31.51 -8.14 -33.27
N ILE A 772 -31.41 -7.17 -32.35
CA ILE A 772 -31.71 -7.38 -30.93
C ILE A 772 -33.23 -7.29 -30.79
N THR A 773 -33.87 -8.41 -30.48
CA THR A 773 -35.33 -8.56 -30.46
C THR A 773 -35.95 -8.04 -29.16
N SER A 774 -35.21 -8.07 -28.05
CA SER A 774 -35.63 -7.40 -26.82
C SER A 774 -34.46 -7.04 -25.92
N VAL A 775 -34.63 -5.96 -25.18
CA VAL A 775 -33.73 -5.56 -24.11
C VAL A 775 -34.56 -5.34 -22.85
N SER A 776 -34.22 -6.00 -21.76
CA SER A 776 -34.82 -5.78 -20.45
C SER A 776 -33.77 -5.51 -19.41
N ALA A 777 -33.89 -4.41 -18.69
CA ALA A 777 -33.04 -4.07 -17.57
C ALA A 777 -33.76 -4.39 -16.25
N TYR A 778 -33.06 -5.06 -15.34
CA TYR A 778 -33.52 -5.40 -14.00
C TYR A 778 -32.61 -4.76 -12.95
N LYS A 779 -33.21 -3.96 -12.08
CA LYS A 779 -32.52 -3.32 -10.95
C LYS A 779 -32.52 -4.26 -9.74
N GLY A 780 -31.34 -4.77 -9.37
CA GLY A 780 -31.12 -5.74 -8.30
C GLY A 780 -29.94 -5.37 -7.38
N MET A 781 -29.34 -6.35 -6.69
CA MET A 781 -28.08 -6.14 -5.94
C MET A 781 -26.89 -5.79 -6.86
N ALA A 782 -27.01 -6.14 -8.15
CA ALA A 782 -26.27 -5.58 -9.27
C ALA A 782 -27.26 -5.32 -10.42
N ASP A 783 -27.01 -4.32 -11.26
CA ASP A 783 -27.91 -4.00 -12.37
C ASP A 783 -27.68 -4.98 -13.52
N VAL A 784 -28.70 -5.76 -13.84
CA VAL A 784 -28.63 -6.78 -14.89
C VAL A 784 -29.35 -6.28 -16.13
N ILE A 785 -28.66 -6.27 -17.26
CA ILE A 785 -29.29 -6.03 -18.56
C ILE A 785 -29.29 -7.35 -19.31
N THR A 786 -30.49 -7.77 -19.70
CA THR A 786 -30.75 -8.96 -20.50
C THR A 786 -31.04 -8.53 -21.93
N LEU A 787 -30.28 -9.09 -22.86
CA LEU A 787 -30.43 -8.91 -24.29
C LEU A 787 -30.93 -10.22 -24.89
N SER A 788 -31.97 -10.15 -25.70
CA SER A 788 -32.41 -11.26 -26.55
C SER A 788 -32.26 -10.83 -28.00
N PHE A 789 -31.82 -11.75 -28.84
CA PHE A 789 -31.58 -11.50 -30.26
C PHE A 789 -31.92 -12.73 -31.07
N LYS A 790 -32.17 -12.55 -32.37
CA LYS A 790 -32.46 -13.64 -33.28
C LYS A 790 -31.39 -13.71 -34.35
N LEU A 791 -30.49 -14.67 -34.19
CA LEU A 791 -29.45 -14.98 -35.17
C LEU A 791 -29.85 -16.22 -35.96
N LYS A 792 -29.57 -16.23 -37.26
CA LYS A 792 -29.81 -17.40 -38.13
C LYS A 792 -28.75 -18.49 -37.90
N ASP A 793 -27.60 -18.14 -37.31
CA ASP A 793 -26.42 -19.00 -37.13
C ASP A 793 -25.88 -18.87 -35.69
N SER A 794 -25.10 -19.85 -35.21
CA SER A 794 -24.49 -19.87 -33.87
C SER A 794 -23.24 -18.97 -33.81
N VAL A 795 -23.12 -18.09 -32.80
CA VAL A 795 -22.01 -17.11 -32.68
C VAL A 795 -21.38 -17.15 -31.30
N ASP A 796 -20.07 -16.90 -31.23
CA ASP A 796 -19.32 -16.80 -29.97
C ASP A 796 -19.45 -15.42 -29.32
N PHE A 797 -20.07 -15.37 -28.14
CA PHE A 797 -20.23 -14.14 -27.37
C PHE A 797 -19.09 -13.89 -26.37
N LYS A 798 -18.15 -14.83 -26.19
CA LYS A 798 -17.02 -14.70 -25.26
C LYS A 798 -16.02 -13.62 -25.68
N SER A 799 -15.96 -13.29 -26.97
CA SER A 799 -15.09 -12.25 -27.54
C SER A 799 -15.85 -11.02 -28.05
N ALA A 800 -17.18 -10.97 -27.86
CA ALA A 800 -18.00 -9.84 -28.29
C ALA A 800 -17.70 -8.59 -27.44
N LYS A 801 -17.75 -7.43 -28.09
CA LYS A 801 -17.60 -6.12 -27.45
C LYS A 801 -18.98 -5.52 -27.21
N PHE A 802 -19.19 -5.02 -26.01
CA PHE A 802 -20.45 -4.39 -25.63
C PHE A 802 -20.19 -2.92 -25.32
N ALA A 803 -20.97 -2.04 -25.92
CA ALA A 803 -20.96 -0.62 -25.61
C ALA A 803 -22.35 -0.18 -25.19
N ILE A 804 -22.47 0.51 -24.07
CA ILE A 804 -23.73 1.09 -23.62
C ILE A 804 -23.55 2.58 -23.57
N LYS A 805 -24.32 3.27 -24.39
CA LYS A 805 -24.31 4.73 -24.47
C LYS A 805 -25.55 5.28 -23.81
N ASN A 806 -25.38 6.19 -22.87
CA ASN A 806 -26.49 7.00 -22.39
C ASN A 806 -26.85 8.02 -23.48
N ASN A 807 -28.07 7.96 -23.99
CA ASN A 807 -28.49 8.79 -25.13
C ASN A 807 -28.63 10.28 -24.76
N ASN A 808 -28.75 10.60 -23.47
CA ASN A 808 -28.91 11.97 -22.98
C ASN A 808 -27.56 12.65 -22.69
N THR A 809 -26.53 11.90 -22.26
CA THR A 809 -25.22 12.47 -21.90
C THR A 809 -24.12 12.19 -22.92
N GLY A 810 -24.33 11.26 -23.86
CA GLY A 810 -23.36 10.88 -24.87
C GLY A 810 -22.22 9.98 -24.37
N MET A 811 -22.11 9.76 -23.05
CA MET A 811 -21.11 8.88 -22.44
C MET A 811 -21.36 7.41 -22.82
N ALA A 812 -20.31 6.70 -23.24
CA ALA A 812 -20.32 5.28 -23.58
C ALA A 812 -19.43 4.49 -22.61
N GLN A 813 -19.98 3.43 -22.00
CA GLN A 813 -19.19 2.42 -21.30
C GLN A 813 -18.94 1.25 -22.22
N ASN A 814 -17.68 0.88 -22.39
CA ASN A 814 -17.24 -0.27 -23.17
C ASN A 814 -16.87 -1.42 -22.24
N PHE A 815 -17.37 -2.61 -22.53
CA PHE A 815 -17.08 -3.83 -21.79
C PHE A 815 -16.38 -4.82 -22.73
N ILE A 816 -15.26 -5.36 -22.25
CA ILE A 816 -14.57 -6.51 -22.81
C ILE A 816 -14.70 -7.63 -21.77
N HIS A 817 -14.94 -8.86 -22.21
CA HIS A 817 -15.29 -10.02 -21.38
C HIS A 817 -14.36 -10.21 -20.16
N GLY A 818 -14.90 -10.61 -18.99
CA GLY A 818 -14.04 -10.82 -17.81
C GLY A 818 -14.72 -11.28 -16.52
N GLN A 819 -15.71 -10.57 -15.96
CA GLN A 819 -16.21 -10.92 -14.60
C GLN A 819 -17.72 -10.74 -14.35
N ASN A 820 -18.51 -10.41 -15.38
CA ASN A 820 -19.85 -9.85 -15.16
C ASN A 820 -20.92 -10.37 -16.14
N ILE A 821 -20.70 -11.51 -16.79
CA ILE A 821 -21.63 -12.03 -17.81
C ILE A 821 -22.14 -13.39 -17.36
N ILE A 822 -23.47 -13.56 -17.35
CA ILE A 822 -24.14 -14.84 -17.14
C ILE A 822 -24.70 -15.28 -18.51
N GLU A 823 -24.05 -16.23 -19.15
CA GLU A 823 -24.55 -16.82 -20.39
C GLU A 823 -25.69 -17.79 -20.06
N ASN A 824 -26.90 -17.54 -20.61
CA ASN A 824 -28.07 -18.39 -20.36
C ASN A 824 -28.46 -19.25 -21.57
N SER A 825 -28.18 -18.83 -22.82
CA SER A 825 -28.40 -19.64 -24.05
C SER A 825 -27.78 -19.00 -25.31
N SER A 826 -27.86 -19.69 -26.46
CA SER A 826 -27.48 -19.19 -27.80
C SER A 826 -28.35 -18.06 -28.36
N THR A 827 -29.41 -17.64 -27.64
CA THR A 827 -30.38 -16.61 -28.08
C THR A 827 -30.62 -15.50 -27.05
N GLU A 828 -30.00 -15.62 -25.87
CA GLU A 828 -30.21 -14.69 -24.76
C GLU A 828 -28.95 -14.54 -23.91
N PHE A 829 -28.57 -13.30 -23.65
CA PHE A 829 -27.35 -12.92 -22.93
C PHE A 829 -27.66 -11.98 -21.78
N GLN A 830 -27.03 -12.19 -20.62
CA GLN A 830 -27.14 -11.30 -19.47
C GLN A 830 -25.77 -10.76 -19.09
N PHE A 831 -25.67 -9.44 -18.89
CA PHE A 831 -24.50 -8.85 -18.25
C PHE A 831 -24.90 -8.02 -17.03
N ILE A 832 -23.98 -8.00 -16.08
CA ILE A 832 -24.08 -7.41 -14.76
C ILE A 832 -23.21 -6.16 -14.76
N GLY A 833 -23.83 -4.99 -14.84
CA GLY A 833 -23.11 -3.72 -14.72
C GLY A 833 -23.23 -3.13 -13.32
N SER A 834 -22.23 -2.34 -12.94
CA SER A 834 -22.31 -1.50 -11.74
C SER A 834 -23.14 -0.24 -12.02
N TYR A 835 -24.36 -0.21 -11.49
CA TYR A 835 -25.27 0.95 -11.32
C TYR A 835 -25.49 1.88 -12.53
N TYR A 836 -26.50 1.58 -13.36
CA TYR A 836 -27.00 2.52 -14.37
C TYR A 836 -28.06 3.47 -13.78
N THR A 837 -27.99 4.75 -14.15
CA THR A 837 -29.04 5.73 -13.81
C THR A 837 -30.30 5.48 -14.63
N SER A 838 -31.44 6.01 -14.17
CA SER A 838 -32.65 5.95 -14.99
C SER A 838 -32.50 6.84 -16.21
N GLY A 839 -32.85 6.36 -17.39
CA GLY A 839 -32.65 7.07 -18.64
C GLY A 839 -32.80 6.19 -19.87
N ASN A 840 -32.69 6.83 -21.05
CA ASN A 840 -32.68 6.13 -22.34
C ASN A 840 -31.25 5.80 -22.73
N TYR A 841 -31.03 4.55 -23.11
CA TYR A 841 -29.74 4.00 -23.44
C TYR A 841 -29.79 3.33 -24.80
N THR A 842 -28.67 3.38 -25.52
CA THR A 842 -28.41 2.51 -26.66
C THR A 842 -27.41 1.46 -26.22
N VAL A 843 -27.74 0.19 -26.42
CA VAL A 843 -26.74 -0.88 -26.37
C VAL A 843 -26.28 -1.16 -27.80
N THR A 844 -24.96 -1.27 -27.97
CA THR A 844 -24.30 -1.70 -29.19
C THR A 844 -23.51 -2.95 -28.87
N VAL A 845 -23.75 -4.02 -29.61
CA VAL A 845 -23.02 -5.28 -29.51
C VAL A 845 -22.27 -5.48 -30.81
N THR A 846 -20.95 -5.59 -30.73
CA THR A 846 -20.08 -5.93 -31.85
C THR A 846 -19.56 -7.35 -31.65
N LEU A 847 -19.99 -8.26 -32.52
CA LEU A 847 -19.54 -9.64 -32.52
C LEU A 847 -18.11 -9.74 -33.08
N SER A 848 -17.43 -10.84 -32.78
CA SER A 848 -16.05 -11.09 -33.22
C SER A 848 -15.90 -11.18 -34.74
N ASP A 849 -16.99 -11.51 -35.46
CA ASP A 849 -17.09 -11.50 -36.92
C ASP A 849 -17.41 -10.12 -37.54
N GLY A 850 -17.45 -9.06 -36.70
CA GLY A 850 -17.71 -7.69 -37.13
C GLY A 850 -19.19 -7.31 -37.26
N ARG A 851 -20.14 -8.24 -37.03
CA ARG A 851 -21.57 -7.91 -37.03
C ARG A 851 -21.94 -6.99 -35.87
N VAL A 852 -22.78 -5.99 -36.13
CA VAL A 852 -23.20 -5.00 -35.12
C VAL A 852 -24.71 -5.03 -34.90
N GLY A 853 -25.13 -5.28 -33.67
CA GLY A 853 -26.52 -5.16 -33.23
C GLY A 853 -26.67 -3.93 -32.35
N THR A 854 -27.72 -3.13 -32.58
CA THR A 854 -28.04 -1.99 -31.72
C THR A 854 -29.50 -2.02 -31.28
N ALA A 855 -29.74 -1.66 -30.03
CA ALA A 855 -31.09 -1.50 -29.52
C ALA A 855 -31.17 -0.36 -28.50
N ASN A 856 -32.30 0.33 -28.52
CA ASN A 856 -32.63 1.31 -27.49
C ASN A 856 -33.42 0.65 -26.37
N PHE A 857 -33.12 1.03 -25.14
CA PHE A 857 -33.87 0.59 -23.98
C PHE A 857 -33.89 1.68 -22.92
N THR A 858 -34.88 1.60 -22.05
CA THR A 858 -35.04 2.55 -20.96
C THR A 858 -34.81 1.82 -19.64
N ILE A 859 -33.91 2.36 -18.84
CA ILE A 859 -33.75 1.93 -17.45
C ILE A 859 -34.63 2.86 -16.63
N SER A 860 -35.66 2.30 -15.98
CA SER A 860 -36.61 3.04 -15.14
C SER A 860 -36.12 3.16 -13.71
#